data_AF-A0AAJ7E768-F1
#
_entry.id   AF-A0AAJ7E768-F1
#
_cell.length_a   1.000
_cell.length_b   1.000
_cell.length_c   1.000
_cell.angle_alpha   90.00
_cell.angle_beta   90.00
_cell.angle_gamma   90.00
#
_symmetry.space_group_name_H-M   'P 1'
#
loop_
_entity.id
_entity.type
_entity.pdbx_description
1 polymer ?
#
loop_
_entity_poly.entity_id
_entity_poly.type
_entity_poly.pdbx_seq_one_letter_code
_entity_poly.pdbx_strand_id
1 'polypeptide(L)'
;MSGKMYFGGVEGGATHSNLVICDEMGKVVGQAKGPGTNHWALGIEKCATRIIAMLHAAKQDAGIPIDTPLDSLGLTLSGCEQDSSNAELAARVLEGDKCSARKVYVASDTAGSLFTGAPSGGMVLIAGTGSNALLRTPDGKQHGCGGWGYLLGDEGGAYWIAYRAVKTVFDDVDGLRAAPHPTHRVWELIREHFNADSRADLLPHSYKHFDKSHFAGLTAKVSQLAREGDPLSAHLLAAGGAALGAHMAALCARDAPPTCTPTSPPTSPPTCLRVVCVGSVWHSWLALRPGLLNQLAHRKVKTELELVRLRVSSAMGAAWLAAKHVDYDLPRDDSAFCEVFYTYRPSEMLNGNVNGNSKINGKIENGYQGCGSGVIGYVSIKEKVSAASIVNDSLKGRREKYNFIADVVAVSAPSVVYIEIKDGRRLDLYTGNPITLSNGSGFVVKEDGLILTNAHVVVNKPNAIVEVKLLDGSTHKGIVEDVDLKSDLATLRIPVKNLPTMKLGSSADIRPGEWVVAMGSPLALSNTVTAGVVSSAQRASEELGLRGKDMVYIQTDAPITFGNSGGPLVNLDGEAIGVNSMKVMSGISFAIPIDYVKDFLAKSRSKSPPVSKRYLGITMLSLTPHILIELRMRNPEMPSDIKHGILVWKVIIGSPAYNGGLQPGDIITNINGKPVYSATDIYSLLESTHGRLELEVVRGHKKMSLTVTPEIH
;
A
#
# COMPACT_ATOMS: atom_id res chain seq x y z
N MET A 1 -10.85 49.60 -3.30
CA MET A 1 -9.42 49.56 -2.96
C MET A 1 -8.98 48.12 -3.13
N SER A 2 -8.17 47.82 -4.15
CA SER A 2 -7.63 46.47 -4.36
C SER A 2 -6.71 46.15 -3.17
N GLY A 3 -7.11 45.22 -2.31
CA GLY A 3 -6.22 44.72 -1.26
C GLY A 3 -4.98 44.08 -1.87
N LYS A 4 -3.86 44.10 -1.14
CA LYS A 4 -2.66 43.32 -1.52
C LYS A 4 -3.03 41.84 -1.59
N MET A 5 -2.54 41.14 -2.60
CA MET A 5 -2.81 39.72 -2.78
C MET A 5 -1.65 38.90 -2.25
N TYR A 6 -1.96 37.74 -1.68
CA TYR A 6 -0.93 36.85 -1.14
C TYR A 6 -1.15 35.40 -1.58
N PHE A 7 -0.07 34.78 -2.05
CA PHE A 7 -0.06 33.39 -2.53
C PHE A 7 0.91 32.56 -1.71
N GLY A 8 0.41 31.51 -1.08
CA GLY A 8 1.20 30.59 -0.28
C GLY A 8 1.57 29.33 -1.05
N GLY A 9 2.75 28.80 -0.78
CA GLY A 9 3.19 27.51 -1.31
C GLY A 9 3.87 26.68 -0.25
N VAL A 10 3.54 25.38 -0.19
CA VAL A 10 4.13 24.40 0.72
C VAL A 10 4.77 23.27 -0.09
N GLU A 11 6.05 23.04 0.16
CA GLU A 11 6.79 21.85 -0.25
C GLU A 11 6.91 20.93 0.96
N GLY A 12 6.43 19.69 0.82
CA GLY A 12 6.37 18.75 1.95
C GLY A 12 6.82 17.34 1.62
N GLY A 13 7.78 16.84 2.41
CA GLY A 13 8.27 15.46 2.30
C GLY A 13 8.04 14.63 3.56
N ALA A 14 8.72 13.48 3.63
CA ALA A 14 8.70 12.62 4.81
C ALA A 14 9.43 13.23 6.02
N THR A 15 10.48 14.02 5.78
CA THR A 15 11.42 14.48 6.83
C THR A 15 11.13 15.90 7.29
N HIS A 16 11.03 16.84 6.35
CA HIS A 16 10.83 18.27 6.60
C HIS A 16 9.92 18.88 5.53
N SER A 17 9.40 20.07 5.80
CA SER A 17 8.57 20.85 4.88
C SER A 17 9.00 22.32 4.91
N ASN A 18 8.86 23.00 3.78
CA ASN A 18 9.10 24.44 3.64
C ASN A 18 7.81 25.14 3.17
N LEU A 19 7.58 26.36 3.65
CA LEU A 19 6.47 27.21 3.21
C LEU A 19 7.00 28.59 2.84
N VAL A 20 6.49 29.13 1.75
CA VAL A 20 6.75 30.50 1.29
C VAL A 20 5.44 31.23 1.05
N ILE A 21 5.40 32.53 1.35
CA ILE A 21 4.31 33.43 0.99
C ILE A 21 4.87 34.48 0.04
N CYS A 22 4.22 34.64 -1.12
CA CYS A 22 4.53 35.63 -2.12
C CYS A 22 3.49 36.74 -2.14
N ASP A 23 3.92 37.98 -2.41
CA ASP A 23 3.03 39.09 -2.75
C ASP A 23 2.57 39.02 -4.22
N GLU A 24 1.76 39.99 -4.66
CA GLU A 24 1.26 40.09 -6.03
C GLU A 24 2.35 40.20 -7.11
N MET A 25 3.58 40.56 -6.74
CA MET A 25 4.72 40.68 -7.65
C MET A 25 5.57 39.39 -7.69
N GLY A 26 5.16 38.33 -6.99
CA GLY A 26 5.92 37.09 -6.89
C GLY A 26 7.12 37.17 -5.95
N LYS A 27 7.27 38.25 -5.18
CA LYS A 27 8.36 38.41 -4.22
C LYS A 27 8.00 37.66 -2.94
N VAL A 28 8.95 36.86 -2.43
CA VAL A 28 8.77 36.18 -1.15
C VAL A 28 8.78 37.20 -0.01
N VAL A 29 7.68 37.25 0.73
CA VAL A 29 7.48 38.15 1.87
C VAL A 29 7.47 37.44 3.22
N GLY A 30 7.22 36.13 3.25
CA GLY A 30 7.31 35.32 4.48
C GLY A 30 7.72 33.89 4.21
N GLN A 31 8.38 33.27 5.19
CA GLN A 31 8.83 31.89 5.10
C GLN A 31 8.66 31.14 6.41
N ALA A 32 8.48 29.83 6.33
CA ALA A 32 8.53 28.95 7.49
C ALA A 32 9.11 27.57 7.12
N LYS A 33 9.72 26.93 8.12
CA LYS A 33 10.15 25.53 8.04
C LYS A 33 9.39 24.72 9.08
N GLY A 34 9.11 23.47 8.76
CA GLY A 34 8.39 22.58 9.65
C GLY A 34 8.76 21.11 9.45
N PRO A 35 8.14 20.23 10.25
CA PRO A 35 8.34 18.79 10.14
C PRO A 35 7.74 18.23 8.84
N GLY A 36 8.02 16.96 8.54
CA GLY A 36 7.43 16.27 7.39
C GLY A 36 5.90 16.30 7.38
N THR A 37 5.31 16.29 6.18
CA THR A 37 3.86 16.44 5.93
C THR A 37 3.31 15.33 5.02
N ASN A 38 3.99 14.19 4.96
CA ASN A 38 3.45 13.02 4.26
C ASN A 38 2.26 12.44 5.06
N HIS A 39 1.05 12.56 4.49
CA HIS A 39 -0.18 12.19 5.17
C HIS A 39 -0.35 10.67 5.34
N TRP A 40 0.27 9.84 4.49
CA TRP A 40 0.23 8.38 4.64
C TRP A 40 0.92 7.91 5.93
N ALA A 41 1.93 8.64 6.40
CA ALA A 41 2.63 8.34 7.64
C ALA A 41 1.98 9.00 8.87
N LEU A 42 1.31 10.14 8.70
CA LEU A 42 0.89 11.00 9.81
C LEU A 42 -0.63 10.99 10.07
N GLY A 43 -1.42 10.62 9.07
CA GLY A 43 -2.84 10.96 8.97
C GLY A 43 -3.06 12.39 8.47
N ILE A 44 -4.21 12.61 7.81
CA ILE A 44 -4.58 13.90 7.21
C ILE A 44 -4.72 15.00 8.27
N GLU A 45 -5.34 14.72 9.41
CA GLU A 45 -5.54 15.69 10.49
C GLU A 45 -4.23 16.29 11.02
N LYS A 46 -3.25 15.43 11.29
CA LYS A 46 -1.94 15.85 11.79
C LYS A 46 -1.14 16.58 10.71
N CYS A 47 -1.32 16.20 9.44
CA CYS A 47 -0.75 16.90 8.31
C CYS A 47 -1.30 18.33 8.20
N ALA A 48 -2.62 18.49 8.18
CA ALA A 48 -3.30 19.79 8.14
C ALA A 48 -2.86 20.68 9.31
N THR A 49 -2.84 20.14 10.53
CA THR A 49 -2.37 20.85 11.73
C THR A 49 -0.95 21.40 11.57
N ARG A 50 -0.02 20.59 11.02
CA ARG A 50 1.37 21.01 10.76
C ARG A 50 1.45 22.14 9.72
N ILE A 51 0.63 22.05 8.67
CA ILE A 51 0.56 23.06 7.61
C ILE A 51 0.04 24.39 8.16
N ILE A 52 -1.04 24.36 8.95
CA ILE A 52 -1.61 25.57 9.58
C ILE A 52 -0.59 26.23 10.51
N ALA A 53 0.12 25.45 11.33
CA ALA A 53 1.16 25.98 12.21
C ALA A 53 2.31 26.66 11.42
N MET A 54 2.74 26.05 10.31
CA MET A 54 3.73 26.67 9.41
C MET A 54 3.20 27.94 8.76
N LEU A 55 1.93 27.96 8.35
CA LEU A 55 1.30 29.11 7.73
C LEU A 55 1.24 30.29 8.71
N HIS A 56 0.91 30.03 9.97
CA HIS A 56 0.89 31.03 11.04
C HIS A 56 2.27 31.64 11.24
N ALA A 57 3.31 30.81 11.30
CA ALA A 57 4.69 31.28 11.41
C ALA A 57 5.12 32.12 10.19
N ALA A 58 4.76 31.71 8.98
CA ALA A 58 5.11 32.45 7.76
C ALA A 58 4.34 33.77 7.61
N LYS A 59 3.07 33.83 8.05
CA LYS A 59 2.32 35.10 8.10
C LYS A 59 2.92 36.06 9.11
N GLN A 60 3.32 35.55 10.27
CA GLN A 60 4.02 36.35 11.29
C GLN A 60 5.34 36.93 10.75
N ASP A 61 6.14 36.10 10.07
CA ASP A 61 7.39 36.52 9.41
C ASP A 61 7.14 37.62 8.36
N ALA A 62 6.04 37.50 7.59
CA ALA A 62 5.63 38.50 6.60
C ALA A 62 4.97 39.77 7.17
N GLY A 63 4.70 39.82 8.48
CA GLY A 63 3.88 40.89 9.07
C GLY A 63 2.43 40.92 8.58
N ILE A 64 1.91 39.78 8.11
CA ILE A 64 0.52 39.61 7.67
C ILE A 64 -0.33 39.24 8.90
N PRO A 65 -1.42 39.97 9.20
CA PRO A 65 -2.34 39.61 10.28
C PRO A 65 -2.87 38.17 10.11
N ILE A 66 -2.94 37.42 11.22
CA ILE A 66 -3.27 35.99 11.21
C ILE A 66 -4.64 35.71 10.61
N ASP A 67 -5.57 36.63 10.81
CA ASP A 67 -6.97 36.64 10.37
C ASP A 67 -7.14 37.02 8.88
N THR A 68 -6.09 37.50 8.23
CA THR A 68 -6.09 37.82 6.80
C THR A 68 -5.84 36.55 5.98
N PRO A 69 -6.82 36.02 5.23
CA PRO A 69 -6.62 34.83 4.41
C PRO A 69 -5.73 35.11 3.21
N LEU A 70 -4.87 34.15 2.86
CA LEU A 70 -4.20 34.16 1.56
C LEU A 70 -5.22 34.00 0.43
N ASP A 71 -4.95 34.53 -0.76
CA ASP A 71 -5.84 34.36 -1.91
C ASP A 71 -5.85 32.92 -2.41
N SER A 72 -4.70 32.23 -2.32
CA SER A 72 -4.58 30.81 -2.60
C SER A 72 -3.38 30.21 -1.88
N LEU A 73 -3.50 28.94 -1.47
CA LEU A 73 -2.43 28.16 -0.86
C LEU A 73 -2.22 26.87 -1.66
N GLY A 74 -1.01 26.66 -2.17
CA GLY A 74 -0.61 25.45 -2.89
C GLY A 74 0.11 24.49 -1.95
N LEU A 75 -0.32 23.23 -1.91
CA LEU A 75 0.29 22.16 -1.13
C LEU A 75 0.84 21.12 -2.11
N THR A 76 2.15 21.13 -2.36
CA THR A 76 2.82 20.13 -3.19
C THR A 76 3.58 19.17 -2.28
N LEU A 77 2.95 18.04 -1.93
CA LEU A 77 3.39 17.15 -0.86
C LEU A 77 3.60 15.73 -1.36
N SER A 78 4.56 15.03 -0.77
CA SER A 78 4.77 13.60 -0.98
C SER A 78 3.52 12.81 -0.54
N GLY A 79 3.02 11.93 -1.42
CA GLY A 79 1.83 11.12 -1.16
C GLY A 79 0.52 11.71 -1.69
N CYS A 80 0.55 12.89 -2.30
CA CYS A 80 -0.64 13.58 -2.81
C CYS A 80 -0.90 13.29 -4.30
N GLU A 81 -0.84 12.02 -4.70
CA GLU A 81 -1.10 11.56 -6.06
C GLU A 81 -2.59 11.27 -6.33
N GLN A 82 -3.43 11.15 -5.30
CA GLN A 82 -4.85 10.82 -5.41
C GLN A 82 -5.75 12.03 -5.15
N ASP A 83 -6.66 12.31 -6.08
CA ASP A 83 -7.56 13.49 -6.00
C ASP A 83 -8.49 13.44 -4.77
N SER A 84 -8.93 12.26 -4.35
CA SER A 84 -9.82 12.11 -3.19
C SER A 84 -9.14 12.53 -1.88
N SER A 85 -7.95 12.02 -1.59
CA SER A 85 -7.17 12.39 -0.40
C SER A 85 -6.70 13.85 -0.46
N ASN A 86 -6.43 14.37 -1.67
CA ASN A 86 -6.06 15.76 -1.90
C ASN A 86 -7.22 16.70 -1.55
N ALA A 87 -8.43 16.37 -1.98
CA ALA A 87 -9.64 17.12 -1.64
C ALA A 87 -9.94 17.08 -0.14
N GLU A 88 -9.77 15.92 0.50
CA GLU A 88 -9.92 15.79 1.95
C GLU A 88 -8.91 16.65 2.71
N LEU A 89 -7.63 16.61 2.34
CA LEU A 89 -6.60 17.44 2.98
C LEU A 89 -6.87 18.94 2.80
N ALA A 90 -7.28 19.36 1.60
CA ALA A 90 -7.67 20.75 1.34
C ALA A 90 -8.83 21.20 2.25
N ALA A 91 -9.86 20.37 2.37
CA ALA A 91 -11.00 20.63 3.25
C ALA A 91 -10.56 20.74 4.72
N ARG A 92 -9.70 19.83 5.20
CA ARG A 92 -9.21 19.84 6.58
C ARG A 92 -8.38 21.07 6.92
N VAL A 93 -7.56 21.57 5.99
CA VAL A 93 -6.82 22.82 6.19
C VAL A 93 -7.78 24.01 6.33
N LEU A 94 -8.81 24.08 5.49
CA LEU A 94 -9.82 25.14 5.52
C LEU A 94 -10.74 25.05 6.76
N GLU A 95 -11.08 23.84 7.20
CA GLU A 95 -11.87 23.60 8.41
C GLU A 95 -11.09 23.94 9.68
N GLY A 96 -9.80 23.58 9.72
CA GLY A 96 -8.92 23.83 10.86
C GLY A 96 -8.59 25.31 11.07
N ASP A 97 -8.51 26.09 9.97
CA ASP A 97 -8.36 27.54 10.01
C ASP A 97 -9.04 28.19 8.80
N LYS A 98 -10.20 28.82 9.00
CA LYS A 98 -10.94 29.53 7.95
C LYS A 98 -10.19 30.76 7.42
N CYS A 99 -9.22 31.27 8.18
CA CYS A 99 -8.35 32.37 7.79
C CYS A 99 -7.05 31.88 7.15
N SER A 100 -6.89 30.58 6.89
CA SER A 100 -5.70 30.05 6.21
C SER A 100 -5.57 30.62 4.78
N ALA A 101 -6.50 30.27 3.90
CA ALA A 101 -6.56 30.73 2.52
C ALA A 101 -8.01 30.69 1.99
N ARG A 102 -8.30 31.46 0.93
CA ARG A 102 -9.59 31.42 0.24
C ARG A 102 -9.78 30.16 -0.60
N LYS A 103 -8.69 29.66 -1.18
CA LYS A 103 -8.63 28.38 -1.88
C LYS A 103 -7.36 27.62 -1.50
N VAL A 104 -7.45 26.30 -1.52
CA VAL A 104 -6.31 25.40 -1.31
C VAL A 104 -6.21 24.47 -2.51
N TYR A 105 -5.05 24.48 -3.16
CA TYR A 105 -4.70 23.58 -4.25
C TYR A 105 -3.75 22.51 -3.69
N VAL A 106 -3.97 21.24 -4.01
CA VAL A 106 -3.14 20.13 -3.51
C VAL A 106 -2.67 19.27 -4.67
N ALA A 107 -1.38 18.94 -4.68
CA ALA A 107 -0.76 18.09 -5.68
C ALA A 107 0.44 17.33 -5.10
N SER A 108 0.98 16.39 -5.88
CA SER A 108 2.23 15.69 -5.54
C SER A 108 3.42 16.67 -5.49
N ASP A 109 4.42 16.35 -4.68
CA ASP A 109 5.72 17.05 -4.61
C ASP A 109 6.39 17.19 -5.99
N THR A 110 6.22 16.20 -6.86
CA THR A 110 6.65 16.24 -8.26
C THR A 110 6.09 17.44 -9.03
N ALA A 111 4.84 17.83 -8.81
CA ALA A 111 4.21 18.94 -9.52
C ALA A 111 4.86 20.28 -9.15
N GLY A 112 5.07 20.52 -7.85
CA GLY A 112 5.73 21.73 -7.34
C GLY A 112 7.15 21.86 -7.87
N SER A 113 7.96 20.81 -7.69
CA SER A 113 9.35 20.79 -8.14
C SER A 113 9.48 20.98 -9.66
N LEU A 114 8.64 20.31 -10.44
CA LEU A 114 8.65 20.45 -11.90
C LEU A 114 8.25 21.86 -12.32
N PHE A 115 7.22 22.43 -11.70
CA PHE A 115 6.78 23.78 -12.02
C PHE A 115 7.80 24.85 -11.62
N THR A 116 8.64 24.59 -10.60
CA THR A 116 9.77 25.44 -10.26
C THR A 116 10.86 25.41 -11.33
N GLY A 117 11.28 24.23 -11.79
CA GLY A 117 12.46 24.10 -12.65
C GLY A 117 12.22 23.99 -14.16
N ALA A 118 11.02 23.60 -14.58
CA ALA A 118 10.64 23.39 -15.99
C ALA A 118 9.14 23.68 -16.22
N PRO A 119 8.69 24.95 -16.07
CA PRO A 119 7.26 25.31 -16.10
C PRO A 119 6.55 24.96 -17.43
N SER A 120 7.27 25.04 -18.54
CA SER A 120 6.77 24.77 -19.90
C SER A 120 6.73 23.28 -20.28
N GLY A 121 7.14 22.39 -19.38
CA GLY A 121 7.30 20.96 -19.64
C GLY A 121 8.74 20.50 -19.46
N GLY A 122 8.90 19.28 -18.98
CA GLY A 122 10.17 18.68 -18.59
C GLY A 122 9.97 17.44 -17.74
N MET A 123 11.07 16.90 -17.23
CA MET A 123 11.05 15.78 -16.29
C MET A 123 11.45 16.26 -14.90
N VAL A 124 10.87 15.70 -13.86
CA VAL A 124 11.36 15.78 -12.49
C VAL A 124 11.74 14.38 -12.01
N LEU A 125 12.87 14.27 -11.31
CA LEU A 125 13.30 13.04 -10.66
C LEU A 125 13.68 13.32 -9.22
N ILE A 126 12.80 12.91 -8.32
CA ILE A 126 12.96 12.99 -6.88
C ILE A 126 13.77 11.78 -6.40
N ALA A 127 14.83 12.04 -5.63
CA ALA A 127 15.64 11.06 -4.93
C ALA A 127 16.00 11.61 -3.54
N GLY A 128 15.08 11.45 -2.59
CA GLY A 128 15.22 11.82 -1.17
C GLY A 128 15.16 10.56 -0.30
N THR A 129 14.33 10.56 0.75
CA THR A 129 14.03 9.35 1.52
C THR A 129 13.50 8.22 0.62
N GLY A 130 12.63 8.56 -0.34
CA GLY A 130 12.18 7.68 -1.43
C GLY A 130 12.55 8.22 -2.81
N SER A 131 11.93 7.69 -3.87
CA SER A 131 12.12 8.18 -5.23
C SER A 131 10.81 8.25 -6.03
N ASN A 132 10.71 9.24 -6.91
CA ASN A 132 9.56 9.44 -7.80
C ASN A 132 9.98 10.19 -9.06
N ALA A 133 9.42 9.84 -10.21
CA ALA A 133 9.72 10.48 -11.49
C ALA A 133 8.42 10.86 -12.21
N LEU A 134 8.39 12.07 -12.77
CA LEU A 134 7.27 12.55 -13.57
C LEU A 134 7.81 13.28 -14.80
N LEU A 135 7.30 12.93 -15.98
CA LEU A 135 7.49 13.66 -17.22
C LEU A 135 6.20 14.40 -17.54
N ARG A 136 6.29 15.71 -17.80
CA ARG A 136 5.21 16.51 -18.37
C ARG A 136 5.63 17.05 -19.73
N THR A 137 4.91 16.69 -20.77
CA THR A 137 5.14 17.18 -22.13
C THR A 137 4.58 18.60 -22.29
N PRO A 138 5.02 19.38 -23.31
CA PRO A 138 4.52 20.73 -23.56
C PRO A 138 3.00 20.80 -23.82
N ASP A 139 2.40 19.75 -24.38
CA ASP A 139 0.94 19.61 -24.56
C ASP A 139 0.18 19.29 -23.25
N GLY A 140 0.91 19.17 -22.13
CA GLY A 140 0.36 18.98 -20.80
C GLY A 140 0.14 17.53 -20.38
N LYS A 141 0.43 16.53 -21.22
CA LYS A 141 0.34 15.12 -20.83
C LYS A 141 1.38 14.78 -19.77
N GLN A 142 1.04 13.83 -18.91
CA GLN A 142 1.88 13.41 -17.80
C GLN A 142 2.15 11.90 -17.83
N HIS A 143 3.39 11.53 -17.55
CA HIS A 143 3.83 10.15 -17.45
C HIS A 143 4.66 9.97 -16.18
N GLY A 144 4.22 9.08 -15.28
CA GLY A 144 4.92 8.76 -14.04
C GLY A 144 5.76 7.49 -14.12
N CYS A 145 6.80 7.41 -13.29
CA CYS A 145 7.57 6.19 -13.03
C CYS A 145 8.04 6.19 -11.57
N GLY A 146 7.82 5.10 -10.84
CA GLY A 146 8.11 5.04 -9.41
C GLY A 146 7.07 5.78 -8.56
N GLY A 147 7.47 6.22 -7.35
CA GLY A 147 6.58 6.93 -6.43
C GLY A 147 5.68 6.04 -5.56
N TRP A 148 5.87 4.71 -5.59
CA TRP A 148 5.01 3.75 -4.88
C TRP A 148 5.39 3.52 -3.40
N GLY A 149 6.44 4.20 -2.93
CA GLY A 149 6.95 4.05 -1.57
C GLY A 149 7.74 2.76 -1.34
N TYR A 150 8.18 2.58 -0.09
CA TYR A 150 9.28 1.67 0.26
C TYR A 150 8.94 0.18 0.21
N LEU A 151 7.65 -0.17 0.24
CA LEU A 151 7.17 -1.55 0.14
C LEU A 151 7.05 -2.02 -1.32
N LEU A 152 6.89 -1.09 -2.26
CA LEU A 152 6.58 -1.38 -3.66
C LEU A 152 7.58 -0.79 -4.66
N GLY A 153 8.62 -0.11 -4.18
CA GLY A 153 9.63 0.54 -5.03
C GLY A 153 10.64 1.38 -4.23
N ASP A 154 10.66 2.69 -4.50
CA ASP A 154 11.66 3.66 -4.04
C ASP A 154 13.08 3.40 -4.59
N GLU A 155 13.22 2.70 -5.73
CA GLU A 155 14.52 2.39 -6.30
C GLU A 155 15.32 3.65 -6.62
N GLY A 156 16.57 3.69 -6.14
CA GLY A 156 17.43 4.86 -6.23
C GLY A 156 17.23 5.91 -5.13
N GLY A 157 16.18 5.80 -4.32
CA GLY A 157 15.99 6.60 -3.11
C GLY A 157 16.91 6.17 -1.95
N ALA A 158 17.03 7.02 -0.93
CA ALA A 158 17.90 6.77 0.21
C ALA A 158 17.48 5.53 1.02
N TYR A 159 16.18 5.25 1.15
CA TYR A 159 15.71 4.01 1.78
C TYR A 159 16.20 2.78 1.02
N TRP A 160 16.08 2.77 -0.31
CA TRP A 160 16.45 1.62 -1.12
C TRP A 160 17.97 1.35 -1.07
N ILE A 161 18.80 2.40 -1.10
CA ILE A 161 20.26 2.27 -0.97
C ILE A 161 20.62 1.69 0.41
N ALA A 162 20.01 2.20 1.48
CA ALA A 162 20.20 1.71 2.84
C ALA A 162 19.75 0.25 2.99
N TYR A 163 18.57 -0.09 2.47
CA TYR A 163 18.04 -1.44 2.47
C TYR A 163 18.98 -2.40 1.74
N ARG A 164 19.50 -2.01 0.58
CA ARG A 164 20.48 -2.83 -0.14
C ARG A 164 21.80 -2.96 0.61
N ALA A 165 22.25 -1.95 1.34
CA ALA A 165 23.43 -2.07 2.20
C ALA A 165 23.22 -3.16 3.26
N VAL A 166 22.13 -3.08 4.03
CA VAL A 166 21.77 -4.07 5.05
C VAL A 166 21.60 -5.46 4.43
N LYS A 167 20.83 -5.56 3.34
CA LYS A 167 20.54 -6.84 2.68
C LYS A 167 21.80 -7.50 2.12
N THR A 168 22.73 -6.72 1.55
CA THR A 168 23.99 -7.26 1.02
C THR A 168 24.85 -7.85 2.13
N VAL A 169 24.93 -7.18 3.30
CA VAL A 169 25.66 -7.72 4.45
C VAL A 169 24.98 -8.99 4.98
N PHE A 170 23.65 -9.00 5.11
CA PHE A 170 22.93 -10.17 5.62
C PHE A 170 23.09 -11.39 4.70
N ASP A 171 22.93 -11.19 3.40
CA ASP A 171 23.04 -12.27 2.41
C ASP A 171 24.45 -12.87 2.36
N ASP A 172 25.48 -12.03 2.50
CA ASP A 172 26.89 -12.44 2.50
C ASP A 172 27.22 -13.27 3.74
N VAL A 173 26.78 -12.82 4.92
CA VAL A 173 27.01 -13.52 6.19
C VAL A 173 26.22 -14.83 6.27
N ASP A 174 25.00 -14.90 5.72
CA ASP A 174 24.22 -16.14 5.66
C ASP A 174 24.72 -17.12 4.58
N GLY A 175 25.65 -16.71 3.72
CA GLY A 175 26.07 -17.50 2.56
C GLY A 175 24.98 -17.64 1.49
N LEU A 176 23.94 -16.80 1.54
CA LEU A 176 22.83 -16.80 0.58
C LEU A 176 23.27 -16.19 -0.76
N ARG A 177 23.99 -15.07 -0.72
CA ARG A 177 24.59 -14.42 -1.90
C ARG A 177 25.87 -13.71 -1.49
N ALA A 178 26.96 -14.01 -2.18
CA ALA A 178 28.23 -13.34 -1.96
C ALA A 178 28.14 -11.84 -2.29
N ALA A 179 28.70 -11.00 -1.41
CA ALA A 179 28.80 -9.58 -1.67
C ALA A 179 29.80 -9.29 -2.81
N PRO A 180 29.56 -8.26 -3.64
CA PRO A 180 30.47 -7.89 -4.72
C PRO A 180 31.80 -7.32 -4.22
N HIS A 181 31.86 -6.88 -2.96
CA HIS A 181 33.01 -6.28 -2.30
C HIS A 181 32.96 -6.61 -0.78
N PRO A 182 34.09 -6.48 -0.04
CA PRO A 182 34.13 -6.76 1.40
C PRO A 182 33.08 -5.99 2.20
N THR A 183 32.40 -6.67 3.13
CA THR A 183 31.24 -6.17 3.88
C THR A 183 31.55 -5.52 5.22
N HIS A 184 32.75 -5.75 5.78
CA HIS A 184 33.12 -5.37 7.16
C HIS A 184 32.87 -3.89 7.50
N ARG A 185 33.33 -2.93 6.68
CA ARG A 185 33.13 -1.49 6.96
C ARG A 185 31.68 -1.07 6.90
N VAL A 186 30.92 -1.60 5.93
CA VAL A 186 29.48 -1.34 5.81
C VAL A 186 28.72 -1.97 6.97
N TRP A 187 29.15 -3.13 7.47
CA TRP A 187 28.58 -3.73 8.67
C TRP A 187 28.85 -2.88 9.93
N GLU A 188 30.05 -2.37 10.14
CA GLU A 188 30.37 -1.44 11.23
C GLU A 188 29.48 -0.19 11.19
N LEU A 189 29.31 0.39 10.00
CA LEU A 189 28.45 1.53 9.76
C LEU A 189 26.97 1.25 10.12
N ILE A 190 26.47 0.08 9.75
CA ILE A 190 25.11 -0.38 10.06
C ILE A 190 24.93 -0.52 11.58
N ARG A 191 25.87 -1.19 12.25
CA ARG A 191 25.85 -1.38 13.71
C ARG A 191 25.81 -0.06 14.45
N GLU A 192 26.68 0.88 14.07
CA GLU A 192 26.73 2.21 14.66
C GLU A 192 25.46 3.02 14.39
N HIS A 193 24.88 2.93 13.19
CA HIS A 193 23.69 3.68 12.82
C HIS A 193 22.45 3.25 13.60
N PHE A 194 22.24 1.94 13.74
CA PHE A 194 21.07 1.37 14.42
C PHE A 194 21.33 1.09 15.91
N ASN A 195 22.54 1.34 16.42
CA ASN A 195 22.96 0.93 17.76
C ASN A 195 22.69 -0.57 18.00
N ALA A 196 23.19 -1.38 17.07
CA ALA A 196 22.97 -2.82 17.00
C ALA A 196 24.31 -3.56 17.04
N ASP A 197 24.47 -4.55 17.91
CA ASP A 197 25.70 -5.33 18.01
C ASP A 197 25.69 -6.54 17.07
N SER A 198 24.52 -7.12 16.84
CA SER A 198 24.29 -8.30 16.01
C SER A 198 23.23 -8.05 14.92
N ARG A 199 23.15 -8.97 13.95
CA ARG A 199 22.11 -8.93 12.91
C ARG A 199 20.69 -9.07 13.49
N ALA A 200 20.53 -9.75 14.62
CA ALA A 200 19.23 -9.89 15.28
C ALA A 200 18.74 -8.56 15.87
N ASP A 201 19.66 -7.70 16.31
CA ASP A 201 19.33 -6.39 16.90
C ASP A 201 18.78 -5.40 15.86
N LEU A 202 18.94 -5.66 14.56
CA LEU A 202 18.29 -4.88 13.50
C LEU A 202 16.81 -5.20 13.30
N LEU A 203 16.32 -6.35 13.79
CA LEU A 203 14.92 -6.75 13.57
C LEU A 203 13.93 -5.75 14.18
N PRO A 204 14.09 -5.25 15.42
CA PRO A 204 13.25 -4.18 15.96
C PRO A 204 13.21 -2.94 15.07
N HIS A 205 14.34 -2.49 14.51
CA HIS A 205 14.41 -1.33 13.60
C HIS A 205 13.76 -1.58 12.23
N SER A 206 13.57 -2.84 11.86
CA SER A 206 12.96 -3.26 10.59
C SER A 206 11.46 -3.57 10.72
N TYR A 207 10.98 -3.84 11.95
CA TYR A 207 9.60 -4.25 12.21
C TYR A 207 8.92 -3.40 13.30
N LYS A 208 9.31 -3.57 14.56
CA LYS A 208 8.59 -3.01 15.74
C LYS A 208 8.70 -1.49 15.85
N HIS A 209 9.87 -0.95 15.56
CA HIS A 209 10.24 0.45 15.69
C HIS A 209 10.68 1.01 14.35
N PHE A 210 10.07 0.52 13.26
CA PHE A 210 10.43 0.94 11.92
C PHE A 210 10.17 2.44 11.73
N ASP A 211 11.23 3.17 11.42
CA ASP A 211 11.20 4.55 10.99
C ASP A 211 11.93 4.65 9.65
N LYS A 212 11.18 4.94 8.59
CA LYS A 212 11.71 5.04 7.22
C LYS A 212 12.80 6.11 7.11
N SER A 213 12.63 7.25 7.78
CA SER A 213 13.57 8.36 7.72
C SER A 213 14.87 8.03 8.44
N HIS A 214 14.78 7.40 9.62
CA HIS A 214 15.95 6.89 10.34
C HIS A 214 16.68 5.86 9.47
N PHE A 215 15.97 4.83 8.99
CA PHE A 215 16.55 3.77 8.17
C PHE A 215 17.22 4.31 6.89
N ALA A 216 16.56 5.22 6.18
CA ALA A 216 17.13 5.88 5.00
C ALA A 216 18.34 6.76 5.33
N GLY A 217 18.44 7.26 6.57
CA GLY A 217 19.57 8.03 7.06
C GLY A 217 20.90 7.30 6.98
N LEU A 218 20.90 5.96 6.99
CA LEU A 218 22.08 5.14 6.75
C LEU A 218 22.77 5.51 5.42
N THR A 219 22.02 5.88 4.39
CA THR A 219 22.57 6.24 3.07
C THR A 219 23.49 7.46 3.13
N ALA A 220 23.26 8.40 4.04
CA ALA A 220 24.18 9.52 4.23
C ALA A 220 25.55 9.02 4.72
N LYS A 221 25.56 8.07 5.66
CA LYS A 221 26.77 7.41 6.16
C LYS A 221 27.43 6.56 5.07
N VAL A 222 26.68 5.79 4.29
CA VAL A 222 27.19 5.04 3.11
C VAL A 222 27.82 5.98 2.09
N SER A 223 27.21 7.15 1.85
CA SER A 223 27.76 8.15 0.94
C SER A 223 29.04 8.80 1.44
N GLN A 224 29.23 8.92 2.75
CA GLN A 224 30.50 9.36 3.32
C GLN A 224 31.56 8.28 3.17
N LEU A 225 31.22 7.03 3.52
CA LEU A 225 32.12 5.89 3.43
C LEU A 225 32.61 5.64 1.98
N ALA A 226 31.74 5.85 0.99
CA ALA A 226 32.13 5.82 -0.43
C ALA A 226 33.15 6.91 -0.81
N ARG A 227 33.04 8.11 -0.21
CA ARG A 227 34.01 9.20 -0.42
C ARG A 227 35.37 8.89 0.20
N GLU A 228 35.38 8.08 1.25
CA GLU A 228 36.61 7.55 1.88
C GLU A 228 37.21 6.35 1.10
N GLY A 229 36.62 5.99 -0.05
CA GLY A 229 37.15 4.96 -0.94
C GLY A 229 36.65 3.54 -0.67
N ASP A 230 35.59 3.36 0.12
CA ASP A 230 35.00 2.03 0.32
C ASP A 230 34.30 1.51 -0.95
N PRO A 231 34.74 0.35 -1.50
CA PRO A 231 34.26 -0.14 -2.79
C PRO A 231 32.81 -0.64 -2.73
N LEU A 232 32.36 -1.22 -1.60
CA LEU A 232 30.99 -1.68 -1.45
C LEU A 232 30.01 -0.48 -1.43
N SER A 233 30.34 0.56 -0.70
CA SER A 233 29.56 1.79 -0.63
C SER A 233 29.48 2.49 -1.98
N ALA A 234 30.60 2.58 -2.72
CA ALA A 234 30.62 3.10 -4.08
C ALA A 234 29.74 2.26 -5.03
N HIS A 235 29.79 0.93 -4.92
CA HIS A 235 28.96 0.01 -5.70
C HIS A 235 27.45 0.22 -5.41
N LEU A 236 27.06 0.35 -4.13
CA LEU A 236 25.67 0.58 -3.73
C LEU A 236 25.12 1.90 -4.26
N LEU A 237 25.91 2.97 -4.22
CA LEU A 237 25.53 4.27 -4.80
C LEU A 237 25.45 4.21 -6.34
N ALA A 238 26.41 3.57 -7.00
CA ALA A 238 26.35 3.36 -8.44
C ALA A 238 25.08 2.58 -8.83
N ALA A 239 24.70 1.55 -8.06
CA ALA A 239 23.45 0.83 -8.26
C ALA A 239 22.21 1.73 -8.05
N GLY A 240 22.26 2.65 -7.08
CA GLY A 240 21.24 3.69 -6.91
C GLY A 240 21.15 4.61 -8.12
N GLY A 241 22.28 5.05 -8.64
CA GLY A 241 22.36 5.82 -9.88
C GLY A 241 21.79 5.08 -11.09
N ALA A 242 22.07 3.77 -11.21
CA ALA A 242 21.48 2.94 -12.26
C ALA A 242 19.96 2.85 -12.14
N ALA A 243 19.41 2.71 -10.93
CA ALA A 243 17.97 2.74 -10.72
C ALA A 243 17.35 4.09 -11.12
N LEU A 244 17.97 5.22 -10.76
CA LEU A 244 17.53 6.55 -11.18
C LEU A 244 17.61 6.73 -12.71
N GLY A 245 18.68 6.24 -13.34
CA GLY A 245 18.81 6.21 -14.80
C GLY A 245 17.74 5.35 -15.48
N ALA A 246 17.27 4.27 -14.82
CA ALA A 246 16.20 3.43 -15.34
C ALA A 246 14.84 4.17 -15.35
N HIS A 247 14.57 5.00 -14.33
CA HIS A 247 13.39 5.87 -14.31
C HIS A 247 13.42 6.87 -15.46
N MET A 248 14.54 7.58 -15.65
CA MET A 248 14.73 8.50 -16.77
C MET A 248 14.52 7.80 -18.11
N ALA A 249 15.18 6.66 -18.32
CA ALA A 249 15.06 5.90 -19.55
C ALA A 249 13.64 5.40 -19.82
N ALA A 250 12.91 4.99 -18.77
CA ALA A 250 11.52 4.55 -18.89
C ALA A 250 10.60 5.69 -19.36
N LEU A 251 10.82 6.90 -18.84
CA LEU A 251 10.05 8.08 -19.23
C LEU A 251 10.43 8.60 -20.62
N CYS A 252 11.72 8.62 -20.96
CA CYS A 252 12.17 8.98 -22.32
C CYS A 252 11.60 8.05 -23.40
N ALA A 253 11.35 6.78 -23.07
CA ALA A 253 10.72 5.83 -24.01
C ALA A 253 9.24 6.13 -24.27
N ARG A 254 8.55 6.84 -23.38
CA ARG A 254 7.13 7.23 -23.54
C ARG A 254 6.95 8.42 -24.50
N ASP A 255 8.01 9.19 -24.71
CA ASP A 255 8.06 10.35 -25.61
C ASP A 255 8.59 10.00 -27.02
N ALA A 256 8.60 8.72 -27.41
CA ALA A 256 8.82 8.37 -28.81
C ALA A 256 7.60 8.87 -29.61
N PRO A 257 7.76 9.78 -30.59
CA PRO A 257 6.64 10.22 -31.40
C PRO A 257 5.99 8.99 -32.06
N PRO A 258 4.65 8.95 -32.17
CA PRO A 258 3.99 7.90 -32.93
C PRO A 258 4.55 7.94 -34.34
N THR A 259 4.97 6.78 -34.84
CA THR A 259 5.38 6.59 -36.23
C THR A 259 4.20 6.92 -37.15
N CYS A 260 4.09 8.19 -37.54
CA CYS A 260 3.25 8.63 -38.63
C CYS A 260 4.10 8.76 -39.90
N THR A 261 3.58 8.19 -40.96
CA THR A 261 4.04 8.25 -42.35
C THR A 261 4.40 9.66 -42.82
N PRO A 262 5.31 9.80 -43.80
CA PRO A 262 5.93 11.06 -44.16
C PRO A 262 4.99 11.92 -45.01
N THR A 263 4.34 12.90 -44.40
CA THR A 263 3.85 14.07 -45.12
C THR A 263 4.08 15.31 -44.25
N SER A 264 5.03 16.15 -44.70
CA SER A 264 5.50 17.44 -44.14
C SER A 264 6.37 17.43 -42.87
N PRO A 265 7.40 18.28 -42.80
CA PRO A 265 8.44 18.21 -41.77
C PRO A 265 7.93 18.84 -40.45
N PRO A 266 8.18 18.21 -39.29
CA PRO A 266 8.06 18.92 -38.03
C PRO A 266 9.28 19.84 -37.88
N THR A 267 9.05 21.13 -37.72
CA THR A 267 10.03 22.08 -37.18
C THR A 267 10.45 21.59 -35.79
N SER A 268 11.61 20.90 -35.75
CA SER A 268 12.46 20.53 -34.60
C SER A 268 11.79 20.29 -33.23
N PRO A 269 11.77 19.04 -32.69
CA PRO A 269 11.47 18.82 -31.27
C PRO A 269 12.59 19.40 -30.39
N PRO A 270 12.34 19.72 -29.10
CA PRO A 270 13.38 20.25 -28.22
C PRO A 270 14.50 19.21 -28.14
N THR A 271 15.69 19.57 -28.63
CA THR A 271 16.83 18.65 -28.75
C THR A 271 17.37 18.20 -27.39
N CYS A 272 16.99 18.88 -26.32
CA CYS A 272 17.43 18.62 -24.95
C CYS A 272 16.25 18.69 -23.96
N LEU A 273 16.04 17.63 -23.19
CA LEU A 273 15.02 17.52 -22.15
C LEU A 273 15.62 17.90 -20.79
N ARG A 274 15.06 18.93 -20.15
CA ARG A 274 15.45 19.33 -18.79
C ARG A 274 14.90 18.35 -17.76
N VAL A 275 15.77 17.88 -16.87
CA VAL A 275 15.44 16.98 -15.76
C VAL A 275 15.73 17.68 -14.42
N VAL A 276 14.69 18.03 -13.69
CA VAL A 276 14.76 18.64 -12.36
C VAL A 276 15.08 17.57 -11.32
N CYS A 277 16.31 17.57 -10.82
CA CYS A 277 16.80 16.63 -9.81
C CYS A 277 16.56 17.19 -8.41
N VAL A 278 15.65 16.59 -7.65
CA VAL A 278 15.27 17.03 -6.29
C VAL A 278 15.54 15.94 -5.27
N GLY A 279 15.99 16.32 -4.07
CA GLY A 279 16.22 15.40 -2.96
C GLY A 279 17.69 15.18 -2.61
N SER A 280 17.93 14.75 -1.37
CA SER A 280 19.27 14.71 -0.76
C SER A 280 20.23 13.70 -1.40
N VAL A 281 19.73 12.66 -2.08
CA VAL A 281 20.59 11.65 -2.71
C VAL A 281 21.43 12.27 -3.83
N TRP A 282 20.92 13.30 -4.52
CA TRP A 282 21.63 14.00 -5.59
C TRP A 282 22.90 14.74 -5.15
N HIS A 283 23.08 14.99 -3.85
CA HIS A 283 24.35 15.52 -3.33
C HIS A 283 25.51 14.54 -3.57
N SER A 284 25.22 13.25 -3.70
CA SER A 284 26.18 12.18 -3.99
C SER A 284 26.38 11.93 -5.49
N TRP A 285 26.12 12.95 -6.33
CA TRP A 285 26.16 12.84 -7.81
C TRP A 285 27.39 12.10 -8.34
N LEU A 286 28.59 12.40 -7.85
CA LEU A 286 29.83 11.76 -8.34
C LEU A 286 29.81 10.23 -8.19
N ALA A 287 29.18 9.70 -7.14
CA ALA A 287 29.05 8.27 -6.90
C ALA A 287 27.86 7.63 -7.65
N LEU A 288 26.79 8.39 -7.89
CA LEU A 288 25.63 7.95 -8.67
C LEU A 288 25.92 7.91 -10.18
N ARG A 289 26.71 8.88 -10.66
CA ARG A 289 26.95 9.16 -12.08
C ARG A 289 27.32 7.92 -12.89
N PRO A 290 28.30 7.07 -12.50
CA PRO A 290 28.70 5.93 -13.33
C PRO A 290 27.55 4.98 -13.62
N GLY A 291 26.77 4.62 -12.60
CA GLY A 291 25.63 3.71 -12.78
C GLY A 291 24.48 4.35 -13.58
N LEU A 292 24.20 5.63 -13.35
CA LEU A 292 23.18 6.34 -14.11
C LEU A 292 23.51 6.38 -15.60
N LEU A 293 24.74 6.79 -15.94
CA LEU A 293 25.20 6.90 -17.32
C LEU A 293 25.24 5.55 -18.02
N ASN A 294 25.75 4.52 -17.34
CA ASN A 294 25.74 3.15 -17.85
C ASN A 294 24.32 2.66 -18.13
N GLN A 295 23.36 2.98 -17.26
CA GLN A 295 21.97 2.58 -17.47
C GLN A 295 21.33 3.31 -18.66
N LEU A 296 21.54 4.62 -18.80
CA LEU A 296 21.04 5.38 -19.94
C LEU A 296 21.60 4.86 -21.27
N ALA A 297 22.92 4.58 -21.31
CA ALA A 297 23.58 4.00 -22.46
C ALA A 297 23.06 2.59 -22.77
N HIS A 298 22.94 1.73 -21.76
CA HIS A 298 22.41 0.38 -21.90
C HIS A 298 20.98 0.37 -22.45
N ARG A 299 20.15 1.32 -22.01
CA ARG A 299 18.77 1.52 -22.48
C ARG A 299 18.68 2.31 -23.79
N LYS A 300 19.81 2.70 -24.38
CA LYS A 300 19.93 3.41 -25.66
C LYS A 300 19.10 4.70 -25.71
N VAL A 301 19.14 5.49 -24.64
CA VAL A 301 18.44 6.78 -24.59
C VAL A 301 19.05 7.73 -25.61
N LYS A 302 18.21 8.24 -26.53
CA LYS A 302 18.62 9.12 -27.64
C LYS A 302 18.38 10.61 -27.38
N THR A 303 17.61 10.93 -26.35
CA THR A 303 17.30 12.30 -25.96
C THR A 303 18.48 12.87 -25.16
N GLU A 304 18.95 14.08 -25.50
CA GLU A 304 19.90 14.79 -24.63
C GLU A 304 19.18 15.19 -23.35
N LEU A 305 19.83 15.03 -22.20
CA LEU A 305 19.24 15.36 -20.90
C LEU A 305 20.06 16.44 -20.21
N GLU A 306 19.40 17.52 -19.81
CA GLU A 306 20.00 18.57 -18.98
C GLU A 306 19.55 18.39 -17.53
N LEU A 307 20.45 17.92 -16.67
CA LEU A 307 20.16 17.68 -15.27
C LEU A 307 20.37 18.97 -14.48
N VAL A 308 19.31 19.42 -13.82
CA VAL A 308 19.30 20.70 -13.09
C VAL A 308 18.98 20.50 -11.62
N ARG A 309 19.54 21.37 -10.78
CA ARG A 309 19.17 21.52 -9.36
C ARG A 309 18.40 22.82 -9.18
N LEU A 310 17.44 22.81 -8.26
CA LEU A 310 16.73 24.03 -7.88
C LEU A 310 17.59 24.88 -6.94
N ARG A 311 17.67 26.19 -7.21
CA ARG A 311 18.30 27.21 -6.36
C ARG A 311 17.31 27.82 -5.34
N VAL A 312 16.01 27.60 -5.58
CA VAL A 312 14.90 28.03 -4.72
C VAL A 312 14.10 26.81 -4.27
N SER A 313 13.37 26.93 -3.16
CA SER A 313 12.51 25.83 -2.69
C SER A 313 11.40 25.53 -3.69
N SER A 314 11.02 24.25 -3.81
CA SER A 314 9.87 23.82 -4.61
C SER A 314 8.55 24.43 -4.11
N ALA A 315 8.53 25.00 -2.90
CA ALA A 315 7.40 25.75 -2.36
C ALA A 315 7.07 26.98 -3.24
N MET A 316 8.04 27.55 -3.95
CA MET A 316 7.77 28.58 -4.97
C MET A 316 6.92 28.02 -6.13
N GLY A 317 7.22 26.79 -6.56
CA GLY A 317 6.40 26.05 -7.53
C GLY A 317 4.98 25.87 -7.07
N ALA A 318 4.81 25.50 -5.79
CA ALA A 318 3.49 25.37 -5.17
C ALA A 318 2.72 26.71 -5.14
N ALA A 319 3.38 27.81 -4.80
CA ALA A 319 2.77 29.14 -4.78
C ALA A 319 2.30 29.59 -6.18
N TRP A 320 3.11 29.37 -7.22
CA TRP A 320 2.70 29.68 -8.60
C TRP A 320 1.55 28.79 -9.08
N LEU A 321 1.54 27.49 -8.72
CA LEU A 321 0.42 26.62 -9.02
C LEU A 321 -0.86 27.08 -8.30
N ALA A 322 -0.73 27.54 -7.06
CA ALA A 322 -1.84 28.10 -6.29
C ALA A 322 -2.41 29.37 -6.93
N ALA A 323 -1.54 30.29 -7.39
CA ALA A 323 -1.95 31.49 -8.11
C ALA A 323 -2.67 31.16 -9.42
N LYS A 324 -2.11 30.22 -10.19
CA LYS A 324 -2.72 29.74 -11.43
C LYS A 324 -4.09 29.10 -11.20
N HIS A 325 -4.29 28.42 -10.06
CA HIS A 325 -5.56 27.82 -9.69
C HIS A 325 -6.68 28.85 -9.39
N VAL A 326 -6.31 30.12 -9.17
CA VAL A 326 -7.25 31.24 -9.06
C VAL A 326 -7.17 32.19 -10.25
N ASP A 327 -6.70 31.68 -11.40
CA ASP A 327 -6.55 32.43 -12.66
C ASP A 327 -5.67 33.68 -12.53
N TYR A 328 -4.68 33.64 -11.63
CA TYR A 328 -3.70 34.69 -11.44
C TYR A 328 -2.33 34.25 -11.97
N ASP A 329 -1.76 35.02 -12.90
CA ASP A 329 -0.42 34.78 -13.43
C ASP A 329 0.62 35.51 -12.57
N LEU A 330 1.10 34.82 -11.54
CA LEU A 330 2.04 35.37 -10.58
C LEU A 330 3.43 35.53 -11.23
N PRO A 331 4.01 36.75 -11.25
CA PRO A 331 5.29 36.99 -11.93
C PRO A 331 6.42 36.08 -11.43
N ARG A 332 7.31 35.68 -12.34
CA ARG A 332 8.45 34.80 -12.06
C ARG A 332 9.64 35.09 -12.97
N ASP A 333 10.86 34.92 -12.43
CA ASP A 333 12.13 35.04 -13.17
C ASP A 333 12.87 33.70 -13.23
N ASP A 334 12.63 32.95 -14.30
CA ASP A 334 13.15 31.59 -14.46
C ASP A 334 14.66 31.48 -14.63
N SER A 335 15.33 32.59 -14.98
CA SER A 335 16.76 32.59 -15.31
C SER A 335 17.64 32.25 -14.10
N ALA A 336 17.15 32.46 -12.88
CA ALA A 336 17.89 32.31 -11.63
C ALA A 336 17.49 31.09 -10.78
N PHE A 337 16.49 30.29 -11.19
CA PHE A 337 15.92 29.24 -10.33
C PHE A 337 16.59 27.87 -10.46
N CYS A 338 17.33 27.64 -11.53
CA CYS A 338 17.98 26.35 -11.78
C CYS A 338 19.49 26.50 -11.98
N GLU A 339 20.22 25.46 -11.60
CA GLU A 339 21.63 25.28 -11.94
C GLU A 339 21.79 23.98 -12.72
N VAL A 340 22.32 24.08 -13.94
CA VAL A 340 22.73 22.90 -14.72
C VAL A 340 24.02 22.36 -14.10
N PHE A 341 23.98 21.13 -13.59
CA PHE A 341 25.17 20.48 -13.02
C PHE A 341 25.70 19.35 -13.90
N TYR A 342 24.91 18.88 -14.87
CA TYR A 342 25.34 17.88 -15.84
C TYR A 342 24.48 17.88 -17.11
N THR A 343 25.11 17.62 -18.26
CA THR A 343 24.43 17.41 -19.53
C THR A 343 24.82 16.04 -20.08
N TYR A 344 23.82 15.18 -20.29
CA TYR A 344 23.99 13.89 -20.96
C TYR A 344 23.84 14.06 -22.46
N ARG A 345 24.88 13.71 -23.22
CA ARG A 345 24.86 13.67 -24.68
C ARG A 345 25.04 12.24 -25.20
N PRO A 346 24.06 11.64 -25.89
CA PRO A 346 24.16 10.28 -26.41
C PRO A 346 25.34 10.08 -27.38
N SER A 347 25.68 11.12 -28.16
CA SER A 347 26.79 11.12 -29.13
C SER A 347 28.15 10.92 -28.47
N GLU A 348 28.35 11.42 -27.25
CA GLU A 348 29.61 11.27 -26.50
C GLU A 348 29.81 9.83 -25.99
N MET A 349 28.72 9.06 -25.80
CA MET A 349 28.76 7.69 -25.29
C MET A 349 29.04 6.63 -26.37
N LEU A 350 28.71 6.91 -27.63
CA LEU A 350 28.94 6.00 -28.76
C LEU A 350 30.41 5.92 -29.18
N ASN A 351 31.23 6.90 -28.81
CA ASN A 351 32.66 6.99 -29.16
C ASN A 351 33.60 6.36 -28.11
N GLY A 352 33.09 5.54 -27.19
CA GLY A 352 33.92 4.67 -26.34
C GLY A 352 34.76 5.34 -25.25
N ASN A 353 34.57 6.64 -24.98
CA ASN A 353 35.37 7.36 -23.98
C ASN A 353 34.74 7.31 -22.59
N VAL A 354 34.67 6.12 -21.99
CA VAL A 354 34.40 5.96 -20.55
C VAL A 354 35.71 6.06 -19.80
N ASN A 355 36.28 7.27 -19.75
CA ASN A 355 37.31 7.65 -18.79
C ASN A 355 37.05 9.10 -18.37
N GLY A 356 36.45 9.25 -17.19
CA GLY A 356 36.25 10.55 -16.57
C GLY A 356 37.58 11.17 -16.18
N ASN A 357 38.09 12.08 -17.01
CA ASN A 357 39.04 13.10 -16.61
C ASN A 357 38.84 14.35 -17.49
N SER A 358 37.75 15.09 -17.25
CA SER A 358 37.72 16.50 -17.64
C SER A 358 38.60 17.27 -16.66
N LYS A 359 39.76 17.70 -17.15
CA LYS A 359 40.70 18.60 -16.46
C LYS A 359 39.94 19.77 -15.81
N ILE A 360 39.98 19.86 -14.49
CA ILE A 360 39.73 21.12 -13.77
C ILE A 360 41.10 21.68 -13.42
N ASN A 361 41.48 22.77 -14.07
CA ASN A 361 42.64 23.57 -13.69
C ASN A 361 42.35 24.25 -12.35
N GLY A 362 43.03 23.81 -11.29
CA GLY A 362 43.01 24.45 -9.98
C GLY A 362 44.12 23.87 -9.12
N LYS A 363 45.20 24.62 -8.94
CA LYS A 363 46.35 24.30 -8.09
C LYS A 363 45.93 23.91 -6.67
N ILE A 364 46.32 22.72 -6.22
CA ILE A 364 46.81 22.50 -4.84
C ILE A 364 48.02 21.56 -4.95
N GLU A 365 49.15 22.03 -4.42
CA GLU A 365 50.44 21.35 -4.38
C GLU A 365 50.50 20.27 -3.29
N ASN A 366 51.34 19.26 -3.54
CA ASN A 366 52.07 18.37 -2.62
C ASN A 366 51.26 17.47 -1.66
N GLY A 367 51.48 16.16 -1.59
CA GLY A 367 52.47 15.33 -2.24
C GLY A 367 52.31 13.88 -1.78
N TYR A 368 52.81 12.93 -2.58
CA TYR A 368 53.41 11.67 -2.15
C TYR A 368 54.02 11.01 -3.40
N GLN A 369 55.35 11.14 -3.53
CA GLN A 369 56.19 10.15 -4.22
C GLN A 369 56.07 8.83 -3.42
N GLY A 370 56.05 7.63 -3.96
CA GLY A 370 56.34 7.10 -5.28
C GLY A 370 56.84 5.66 -5.07
N CYS A 371 56.45 4.69 -5.90
CA CYS A 371 57.29 3.54 -6.27
C CYS A 371 56.59 2.62 -7.27
N GLY A 372 57.32 2.22 -8.32
CA GLY A 372 57.21 0.87 -8.88
C GLY A 372 56.37 0.71 -10.14
N SER A 373 56.90 1.14 -11.27
CA SER A 373 56.56 0.65 -12.61
C SER A 373 56.87 -0.85 -12.71
N GLY A 374 55.86 -1.66 -13.00
CA GLY A 374 56.00 -3.10 -13.25
C GLY A 374 55.06 -3.54 -14.36
N VAL A 375 55.61 -3.73 -15.55
CA VAL A 375 54.94 -4.36 -16.70
C VAL A 375 54.71 -5.83 -16.36
N ILE A 376 53.46 -6.30 -16.37
CA ILE A 376 53.14 -7.73 -16.33
C ILE A 376 52.29 -8.06 -17.55
N GLY A 377 52.85 -8.88 -18.44
CA GLY A 377 52.25 -9.33 -19.68
C GLY A 377 51.08 -10.28 -19.46
N TYR A 378 50.15 -10.26 -20.41
CA TYR A 378 49.07 -11.22 -20.52
C TYR A 378 49.63 -12.61 -20.82
N VAL A 379 49.65 -13.49 -19.82
CA VAL A 379 49.79 -14.93 -20.02
C VAL A 379 48.37 -15.50 -20.14
N SER A 380 48.02 -15.94 -21.34
CA SER A 380 46.80 -16.71 -21.60
C SER A 380 46.99 -18.13 -21.06
N ILE A 381 46.49 -18.38 -19.85
CA ILE A 381 46.33 -19.73 -19.32
C ILE A 381 44.89 -20.15 -19.59
N LYS A 382 44.71 -21.04 -20.57
CA LYS A 382 43.45 -21.76 -20.77
C LYS A 382 43.28 -22.79 -19.65
N GLU A 383 42.73 -22.37 -18.52
CA GLU A 383 42.08 -23.32 -17.61
C GLU A 383 40.65 -23.57 -18.10
N LYS A 384 40.42 -24.79 -18.60
CA LYS A 384 39.07 -25.34 -18.77
C LYS A 384 38.49 -25.59 -17.37
N VAL A 385 37.87 -24.56 -16.80
CA VAL A 385 36.92 -24.78 -15.72
C VAL A 385 35.63 -25.28 -16.37
N SER A 386 35.39 -26.59 -16.26
CA SER A 386 34.06 -27.15 -16.48
C SER A 386 33.17 -26.60 -15.38
N ALA A 387 32.43 -25.53 -15.67
CA ALA A 387 31.25 -25.20 -14.90
C ALA A 387 30.41 -26.48 -14.82
N ALA A 388 30.05 -26.92 -13.61
CA ALA A 388 29.01 -27.91 -13.46
C ALA A 388 27.84 -27.42 -14.30
N SER A 389 27.49 -28.18 -15.33
CA SER A 389 26.33 -27.91 -16.16
C SER A 389 25.12 -27.96 -15.25
N ILE A 390 24.73 -26.79 -14.73
CA ILE A 390 23.37 -26.59 -14.24
C ILE A 390 22.52 -26.83 -15.47
N VAL A 391 21.93 -28.02 -15.48
CA VAL A 391 20.97 -28.59 -16.41
C VAL A 391 20.44 -27.55 -17.38
N ASN A 392 20.79 -27.74 -18.66
CA ASN A 392 20.22 -27.03 -19.79
C ASN A 392 18.76 -27.49 -20.00
N ASP A 393 17.93 -27.37 -18.95
CA ASP A 393 16.51 -27.66 -19.00
C ASP A 393 15.85 -26.42 -19.60
N SER A 394 15.72 -26.44 -20.92
CA SER A 394 14.93 -25.53 -21.74
C SER A 394 13.80 -24.92 -20.92
N LEU A 395 13.74 -23.58 -20.84
CA LEU A 395 12.64 -22.87 -20.18
C LEU A 395 11.27 -23.14 -20.85
N LYS A 396 11.28 -23.71 -22.08
CA LYS A 396 10.10 -24.13 -22.83
C LYS A 396 9.42 -25.32 -22.16
N GLY A 397 8.12 -25.25 -21.92
CA GLY A 397 7.31 -26.31 -21.30
C GLY A 397 7.14 -26.21 -19.77
N ARG A 398 7.90 -25.35 -19.08
CA ARG A 398 7.73 -25.16 -17.61
C ARG A 398 6.36 -24.59 -17.22
N ARG A 399 5.79 -23.74 -18.09
CA ARG A 399 4.42 -23.21 -17.90
C ARG A 399 3.37 -24.33 -17.91
N GLU A 400 3.52 -25.31 -18.79
CA GLU A 400 2.63 -26.48 -18.87
C GLU A 400 2.87 -27.45 -17.71
N LYS A 401 4.12 -27.57 -17.26
CA LYS A 401 4.50 -28.52 -16.20
C LYS A 401 4.19 -28.07 -14.77
N TYR A 402 4.27 -26.76 -14.48
CA TYR A 402 4.24 -26.24 -13.11
C TYR A 402 3.07 -25.32 -12.79
N ASN A 403 2.14 -25.09 -13.73
CA ASN A 403 0.94 -24.25 -13.47
C ASN A 403 -0.21 -25.04 -12.81
N PHE A 404 0.10 -25.92 -11.87
CA PHE A 404 -0.90 -26.75 -11.17
C PHE A 404 -2.02 -25.93 -10.50
N ILE A 405 -1.72 -24.70 -10.03
CA ILE A 405 -2.74 -23.80 -9.47
C ILE A 405 -3.78 -23.40 -10.53
N ALA A 406 -3.33 -23.10 -11.76
CA ALA A 406 -4.24 -22.75 -12.85
C ALA A 406 -5.08 -23.97 -13.27
N ASP A 407 -4.53 -25.18 -13.21
CA ASP A 407 -5.26 -26.41 -13.51
C ASP A 407 -6.38 -26.65 -12.49
N VAL A 408 -6.10 -26.49 -11.19
CA VAL A 408 -7.09 -26.59 -10.11
C VAL A 408 -8.22 -25.56 -10.30
N VAL A 409 -7.87 -24.31 -10.63
CA VAL A 409 -8.84 -23.26 -10.89
C VAL A 409 -9.71 -23.61 -12.10
N ALA A 410 -9.12 -24.12 -13.19
CA ALA A 410 -9.87 -24.48 -14.39
C ALA A 410 -10.91 -25.57 -14.13
N VAL A 411 -10.56 -26.57 -13.32
CA VAL A 411 -11.47 -27.67 -12.93
C VAL A 411 -12.58 -27.17 -12.00
N SER A 412 -12.23 -26.29 -11.07
CA SER A 412 -13.09 -25.99 -9.92
C SER A 412 -13.97 -24.74 -10.12
N ALA A 413 -13.51 -23.76 -10.90
CA ALA A 413 -14.21 -22.50 -11.14
C ALA A 413 -15.66 -22.63 -11.63
N PRO A 414 -16.04 -23.59 -12.51
CA PRO A 414 -17.43 -23.73 -12.97
C PRO A 414 -18.44 -24.02 -11.87
N SER A 415 -17.99 -24.52 -10.71
CA SER A 415 -18.84 -24.82 -9.56
C SER A 415 -18.94 -23.68 -8.54
N VAL A 416 -18.16 -22.60 -8.70
CA VAL A 416 -18.14 -21.44 -7.79
C VAL A 416 -19.18 -20.42 -8.24
N VAL A 417 -19.89 -19.83 -7.29
CA VAL A 417 -20.96 -18.86 -7.54
C VAL A 417 -20.76 -17.60 -6.72
N TYR A 418 -21.28 -16.48 -7.24
CA TYR A 418 -21.43 -15.23 -6.48
C TYR A 418 -22.80 -15.16 -5.84
N ILE A 419 -22.88 -14.70 -4.61
CA ILE A 419 -24.13 -14.54 -3.86
C ILE A 419 -24.27 -13.07 -3.48
N GLU A 420 -25.43 -12.50 -3.77
CA GLU A 420 -25.77 -11.11 -3.51
C GLU A 420 -27.12 -11.05 -2.79
N ILE A 421 -27.18 -10.32 -1.68
CA ILE A 421 -28.41 -10.09 -0.90
C ILE A 421 -28.85 -8.66 -1.13
N LYS A 422 -30.04 -8.47 -1.70
CA LYS A 422 -30.57 -7.14 -2.07
C LYS A 422 -31.79 -6.75 -1.23
N ASP A 423 -31.91 -5.46 -0.92
CA ASP A 423 -33.08 -4.88 -0.25
C ASP A 423 -34.14 -4.44 -1.27
N GLY A 424 -35.23 -5.20 -1.40
CA GLY A 424 -36.30 -4.88 -2.35
C GLY A 424 -37.08 -3.59 -2.04
N ARG A 425 -36.88 -2.96 -0.87
CA ARG A 425 -37.60 -1.74 -0.44
C ARG A 425 -36.77 -0.47 -0.53
N ARG A 426 -35.46 -0.58 -0.69
CA ARG A 426 -34.54 0.57 -0.80
C ARG A 426 -33.87 0.54 -2.15
N LEU A 427 -34.17 1.56 -2.95
CA LEU A 427 -33.56 1.76 -4.26
C LEU A 427 -32.37 2.71 -4.11
N ASP A 428 -31.28 2.39 -4.79
CA ASP A 428 -30.15 3.27 -4.98
C ASP A 428 -30.60 4.51 -5.77
N LEU A 429 -30.29 5.70 -5.24
CA LEU A 429 -30.78 6.98 -5.74
C LEU A 429 -30.28 7.34 -7.16
N TYR A 430 -29.19 6.71 -7.60
CA TYR A 430 -28.57 6.99 -8.90
C TYR A 430 -28.90 5.91 -9.95
N THR A 431 -29.01 4.65 -9.55
CA THR A 431 -29.20 3.51 -10.46
C THR A 431 -30.64 2.98 -10.50
N GLY A 432 -31.48 3.35 -9.53
CA GLY A 432 -32.86 2.85 -9.41
C GLY A 432 -32.94 1.34 -9.08
N ASN A 433 -31.82 0.71 -8.74
CA ASN A 433 -31.74 -0.72 -8.41
C ASN A 433 -31.84 -0.96 -6.89
N PRO A 434 -32.32 -2.14 -6.45
CA PRO A 434 -32.28 -2.55 -5.05
C PRO A 434 -30.85 -2.49 -4.46
N ILE A 435 -30.69 -1.88 -3.29
CA ILE A 435 -29.39 -1.74 -2.61
C ILE A 435 -28.86 -3.11 -2.16
N THR A 436 -27.60 -3.40 -2.44
CA THR A 436 -26.90 -4.60 -1.94
C THR A 436 -26.58 -4.48 -0.45
N LEU A 437 -27.09 -5.43 0.34
CA LEU A 437 -26.95 -5.50 1.80
C LEU A 437 -25.75 -6.34 2.24
N SER A 438 -25.54 -7.44 1.54
CA SER A 438 -24.49 -8.43 1.80
C SER A 438 -24.09 -9.06 0.47
N ASN A 439 -22.84 -9.47 0.39
CA ASN A 439 -22.35 -10.26 -0.73
C ASN A 439 -21.32 -11.28 -0.24
N GLY A 440 -21.10 -12.30 -1.06
CA GLY A 440 -20.15 -13.35 -0.76
C GLY A 440 -20.05 -14.33 -1.92
N SER A 441 -19.36 -15.43 -1.66
CA SER A 441 -19.22 -16.55 -2.58
C SER A 441 -19.93 -17.79 -2.05
N GLY A 442 -20.16 -18.74 -2.94
CA GLY A 442 -20.59 -20.09 -2.60
C GLY A 442 -20.07 -21.08 -3.63
N PHE A 443 -20.45 -22.33 -3.47
CA PHE A 443 -20.18 -23.35 -4.47
C PHE A 443 -21.30 -24.39 -4.53
N VAL A 444 -21.53 -24.91 -5.74
CA VAL A 444 -22.57 -25.91 -6.02
C VAL A 444 -22.12 -27.26 -5.49
N VAL A 445 -22.91 -27.87 -4.61
CA VAL A 445 -22.65 -29.19 -4.02
C VAL A 445 -23.52 -30.30 -4.61
N LYS A 446 -24.58 -29.95 -5.36
CA LYS A 446 -25.40 -30.91 -6.11
C LYS A 446 -25.86 -30.32 -7.44
N GLU A 447 -25.98 -31.20 -8.43
CA GLU A 447 -26.37 -30.85 -9.81
C GLU A 447 -27.77 -30.22 -9.90
N ASP A 448 -28.62 -30.41 -8.88
CA ASP A 448 -29.97 -29.85 -8.75
C ASP A 448 -30.01 -28.44 -8.13
N GLY A 449 -28.87 -27.73 -8.14
CA GLY A 449 -28.79 -26.34 -7.71
C GLY A 449 -28.65 -26.12 -6.22
N LEU A 450 -28.24 -27.13 -5.44
CA LEU A 450 -27.85 -26.93 -4.04
C LEU A 450 -26.48 -26.25 -3.98
N ILE A 451 -26.42 -25.13 -3.29
CA ILE A 451 -25.21 -24.34 -3.08
C ILE A 451 -24.94 -24.22 -1.59
N LEU A 452 -23.66 -24.29 -1.23
CA LEU A 452 -23.16 -24.04 0.11
C LEU A 452 -22.52 -22.65 0.18
N THR A 453 -22.70 -21.97 1.31
CA THR A 453 -22.04 -20.70 1.63
C THR A 453 -21.93 -20.55 3.15
N ASN A 454 -21.43 -19.40 3.63
CA ASN A 454 -21.47 -19.08 5.04
C ASN A 454 -22.84 -18.56 5.48
N ALA A 455 -23.19 -18.84 6.73
CA ALA A 455 -24.42 -18.31 7.32
C ALA A 455 -24.42 -16.77 7.30
N HIS A 456 -23.31 -16.12 7.68
CA HIS A 456 -23.24 -14.66 7.71
C HIS A 456 -23.43 -13.98 6.34
N VAL A 457 -23.25 -14.71 5.22
CA VAL A 457 -23.50 -14.18 3.88
C VAL A 457 -25.00 -14.00 3.63
N VAL A 458 -25.80 -14.97 4.08
CA VAL A 458 -27.25 -15.06 3.80
C VAL A 458 -28.14 -14.66 4.99
N VAL A 459 -27.57 -14.59 6.19
CA VAL A 459 -28.30 -14.16 7.39
C VAL A 459 -28.54 -12.66 7.29
N ASN A 460 -29.84 -12.30 7.29
CA ASN A 460 -30.46 -10.97 7.44
C ASN A 460 -31.14 -10.40 6.17
N LYS A 461 -32.46 -10.59 6.04
CA LYS A 461 -33.52 -9.56 6.21
C LYS A 461 -34.90 -10.09 5.80
N PRO A 462 -35.99 -9.70 6.49
CA PRO A 462 -37.34 -9.88 5.96
C PRO A 462 -37.48 -9.08 4.65
N ASN A 463 -37.90 -9.74 3.57
CA ASN A 463 -38.00 -9.19 2.20
C ASN A 463 -36.66 -8.98 1.46
N ALA A 464 -35.55 -9.57 1.91
CA ALA A 464 -34.34 -9.60 1.10
C ALA A 464 -34.48 -10.59 -0.07
N ILE A 465 -33.96 -10.20 -1.22
CA ILE A 465 -33.87 -11.05 -2.40
C ILE A 465 -32.45 -11.61 -2.46
N VAL A 466 -32.33 -12.94 -2.42
CA VAL A 466 -31.06 -13.63 -2.65
C VAL A 466 -30.89 -13.84 -4.15
N GLU A 467 -29.85 -13.27 -4.73
CA GLU A 467 -29.45 -13.49 -6.11
C GLU A 467 -28.14 -14.26 -6.16
N VAL A 468 -28.10 -15.27 -7.03
CA VAL A 468 -26.94 -16.11 -7.27
C VAL A 468 -26.50 -15.90 -8.71
N LYS A 469 -25.24 -15.55 -8.94
CA LYS A 469 -24.67 -15.43 -10.28
C LYS A 469 -23.71 -16.57 -10.54
N LEU A 470 -23.93 -17.28 -11.64
CA LEU A 470 -23.08 -18.38 -12.10
C LEU A 470 -21.90 -17.84 -12.92
N LEU A 471 -20.90 -18.70 -13.18
CA LEU A 471 -19.71 -18.34 -13.95
C LEU A 471 -20.02 -17.89 -15.39
N ASP A 472 -21.11 -18.38 -15.98
CA ASP A 472 -21.58 -17.98 -17.31
C ASP A 472 -22.21 -16.57 -17.34
N GLY A 473 -22.32 -15.91 -16.17
CA GLY A 473 -22.94 -14.60 -16.00
C GLY A 473 -24.46 -14.65 -15.76
N SER A 474 -25.09 -15.82 -15.83
CA SER A 474 -26.52 -15.96 -15.56
C SER A 474 -26.83 -15.72 -14.09
N THR A 475 -27.94 -15.02 -13.82
CA THR A 475 -28.39 -14.66 -12.46
C THR A 475 -29.70 -15.35 -12.13
N HIS A 476 -29.78 -16.00 -10.97
CA HIS A 476 -30.93 -16.78 -10.52
C HIS A 476 -31.34 -16.36 -9.11
N LYS A 477 -32.63 -16.43 -8.79
CA LYS A 477 -33.10 -16.20 -7.41
C LYS A 477 -32.81 -17.45 -6.56
N GLY A 478 -32.15 -17.24 -5.43
CA GLY A 478 -31.86 -18.27 -4.44
C GLY A 478 -32.90 -18.33 -3.33
N ILE A 479 -33.15 -19.53 -2.82
CA ILE A 479 -33.96 -19.77 -1.60
C ILE A 479 -33.04 -20.39 -0.56
N VAL A 480 -32.95 -19.78 0.63
CA VAL A 480 -32.18 -20.35 1.74
C VAL A 480 -32.95 -21.57 2.28
N GLU A 481 -32.31 -22.75 2.29
CA GLU A 481 -32.91 -24.01 2.76
C GLU A 481 -32.60 -24.23 4.24
N ASP A 482 -31.32 -24.15 4.64
CA ASP A 482 -30.87 -24.37 6.02
C ASP A 482 -29.78 -23.38 6.43
N VAL A 483 -29.72 -23.08 7.72
CA VAL A 483 -28.71 -22.18 8.31
C VAL A 483 -28.25 -22.74 9.65
N ASP A 484 -26.95 -22.97 9.78
CA ASP A 484 -26.28 -23.24 11.05
C ASP A 484 -25.37 -22.06 11.45
N LEU A 485 -25.88 -21.22 12.34
CA LEU A 485 -25.14 -20.08 12.90
C LEU A 485 -23.96 -20.51 13.77
N LYS A 486 -23.99 -21.72 14.36
CA LYS A 486 -22.89 -22.22 15.21
C LYS A 486 -21.68 -22.49 14.34
N SER A 487 -21.86 -23.20 13.23
CA SER A 487 -20.79 -23.54 12.31
C SER A 487 -20.54 -22.49 11.22
N ASP A 488 -21.38 -21.45 11.16
CA ASP A 488 -21.37 -20.43 10.10
C ASP A 488 -21.54 -21.03 8.70
N LEU A 489 -22.48 -21.98 8.55
CA LEU A 489 -22.80 -22.65 7.30
C LEU A 489 -24.26 -22.41 6.90
N ALA A 490 -24.52 -22.27 5.61
CA ALA A 490 -25.88 -22.22 5.07
C ALA A 490 -25.97 -22.89 3.70
N THR A 491 -27.15 -23.44 3.41
CA THR A 491 -27.52 -23.96 2.10
C THR A 491 -28.51 -23.04 1.41
N LEU A 492 -28.35 -22.90 0.11
CA LEU A 492 -29.29 -22.20 -0.75
C LEU A 492 -29.57 -23.01 -2.02
N ARG A 493 -30.76 -22.80 -2.57
CA ARG A 493 -31.26 -23.50 -3.74
C ARG A 493 -31.56 -22.53 -4.87
N ILE A 494 -31.10 -22.86 -6.07
CA ILE A 494 -31.53 -22.19 -7.31
C ILE A 494 -32.29 -23.18 -8.21
N PRO A 495 -33.26 -22.71 -9.02
CA PRO A 495 -34.08 -23.56 -9.88
C PRO A 495 -33.36 -23.94 -11.19
N VAL A 496 -32.12 -24.42 -11.10
CA VAL A 496 -31.29 -24.82 -12.24
C VAL A 496 -30.78 -26.25 -12.02
N LYS A 497 -30.79 -27.06 -13.08
CA LYS A 497 -30.35 -28.46 -13.05
C LYS A 497 -29.10 -28.65 -13.92
N ASN A 498 -28.40 -29.76 -13.73
CA ASN A 498 -27.18 -30.16 -14.45
C ASN A 498 -26.03 -29.15 -14.28
N LEU A 499 -25.89 -28.58 -13.08
CA LEU A 499 -24.81 -27.66 -12.76
C LEU A 499 -23.50 -28.40 -12.44
N PRO A 500 -22.33 -27.84 -12.80
CA PRO A 500 -21.05 -28.36 -12.35
C PRO A 500 -20.96 -28.36 -10.82
N THR A 501 -20.61 -29.48 -10.23
CA THR A 501 -20.54 -29.63 -8.76
C THR A 501 -19.11 -29.67 -8.26
N MET A 502 -18.87 -29.04 -7.11
CA MET A 502 -17.63 -29.16 -6.37
C MET A 502 -17.54 -30.52 -5.69
N LYS A 503 -16.42 -31.22 -5.88
CA LYS A 503 -16.14 -32.46 -5.14
C LYS A 503 -15.78 -32.12 -3.70
N LEU A 504 -16.35 -32.84 -2.73
CA LEU A 504 -16.01 -32.68 -1.32
C LEU A 504 -14.93 -33.69 -0.94
N GLY A 505 -13.74 -33.20 -0.60
CA GLY A 505 -12.62 -34.03 -0.14
C GLY A 505 -12.79 -34.46 1.32
N SER A 506 -11.70 -34.81 2.01
CA SER A 506 -11.69 -34.99 3.46
C SER A 506 -10.81 -33.95 4.13
N SER A 507 -11.28 -33.40 5.24
CA SER A 507 -10.46 -32.51 6.07
C SER A 507 -9.60 -33.25 7.09
N ALA A 508 -9.85 -34.54 7.33
CA ALA A 508 -9.06 -35.37 8.24
C ALA A 508 -7.67 -35.68 7.69
N ASP A 509 -7.54 -35.77 6.36
CA ASP A 509 -6.30 -36.19 5.68
C ASP A 509 -5.37 -35.03 5.29
N ILE A 510 -5.76 -33.78 5.61
CA ILE A 510 -5.00 -32.59 5.26
C ILE A 510 -3.66 -32.57 6.00
N ARG A 511 -2.57 -32.31 5.27
CA ARG A 511 -1.24 -32.12 5.87
C ARG A 511 -0.84 -30.65 5.90
N PRO A 512 -0.21 -30.17 6.99
CA PRO A 512 0.45 -28.88 6.98
C PRO A 512 1.48 -28.80 5.84
N GLY A 513 1.47 -27.68 5.10
CA GLY A 513 2.29 -27.43 3.93
C GLY A 513 1.65 -27.81 2.59
N GLU A 514 0.47 -28.43 2.57
CA GLU A 514 -0.25 -28.68 1.32
C GLU A 514 -0.69 -27.39 0.65
N TRP A 515 -0.50 -27.33 -0.68
CA TRP A 515 -0.99 -26.23 -1.49
C TRP A 515 -2.51 -26.23 -1.53
N VAL A 516 -3.08 -25.04 -1.36
CA VAL A 516 -4.51 -24.81 -1.39
C VAL A 516 -4.84 -23.56 -2.19
N VAL A 517 -6.03 -23.57 -2.78
CA VAL A 517 -6.58 -22.48 -3.55
C VAL A 517 -7.88 -22.02 -2.90
N ALA A 518 -7.90 -20.81 -2.37
CA ALA A 518 -9.10 -20.17 -1.85
C ALA A 518 -9.81 -19.45 -3.01
N MET A 519 -10.95 -19.98 -3.41
CA MET A 519 -11.71 -19.47 -4.54
C MET A 519 -12.95 -18.69 -4.12
N GLY A 520 -13.27 -17.67 -4.90
CA GLY A 520 -14.51 -16.93 -4.81
C GLY A 520 -14.82 -16.14 -6.08
N SER A 521 -15.96 -15.47 -6.09
CA SER A 521 -16.43 -14.68 -7.23
C SER A 521 -16.93 -13.30 -6.77
N PRO A 522 -16.06 -12.38 -6.28
CA PRO A 522 -16.49 -11.13 -5.64
C PRO A 522 -17.38 -10.21 -6.48
N LEU A 523 -17.24 -10.29 -7.80
CA LEU A 523 -17.92 -9.42 -8.76
C LEU A 523 -18.18 -10.21 -10.05
N ALA A 524 -19.04 -11.24 -10.02
CA ALA A 524 -19.69 -12.02 -11.10
C ALA A 524 -18.91 -12.43 -12.39
N LEU A 525 -17.98 -11.60 -12.86
CA LEU A 525 -17.11 -11.66 -14.03
C LEU A 525 -15.62 -11.86 -13.67
N SER A 526 -15.24 -11.73 -12.39
CA SER A 526 -13.87 -11.98 -11.92
C SER A 526 -13.84 -12.97 -10.76
N ASN A 527 -13.43 -14.21 -11.05
CA ASN A 527 -13.07 -15.16 -9.99
C ASN A 527 -11.86 -14.59 -9.25
N THR A 528 -12.00 -14.32 -7.95
CA THR A 528 -10.87 -14.04 -7.10
C THR A 528 -10.31 -15.36 -6.62
N VAL A 529 -9.12 -15.64 -7.12
CA VAL A 529 -8.35 -16.83 -6.77
C VAL A 529 -7.16 -16.36 -5.97
N THR A 530 -7.04 -16.88 -4.77
CA THR A 530 -5.82 -16.74 -3.98
C THR A 530 -5.28 -18.13 -3.68
N ALA A 531 -3.96 -18.26 -3.64
CA ALA A 531 -3.29 -19.52 -3.35
C ALA A 531 -2.35 -19.36 -2.17
N GLY A 532 -2.14 -20.45 -1.47
CA GLY A 532 -1.27 -20.53 -0.31
C GLY A 532 -1.08 -21.98 0.10
N VAL A 533 -0.68 -22.19 1.34
CA VAL A 533 -0.53 -23.50 1.95
C VAL A 533 -1.39 -23.64 3.20
N VAL A 534 -1.66 -24.87 3.61
CA VAL A 534 -2.23 -25.15 4.92
C VAL A 534 -1.16 -24.90 5.97
N SER A 535 -1.32 -23.86 6.77
CA SER A 535 -0.41 -23.55 7.87
C SER A 535 -0.65 -24.46 9.08
N SER A 536 -1.90 -24.85 9.32
CA SER A 536 -2.29 -25.86 10.31
C SER A 536 -3.57 -26.56 9.88
N ALA A 537 -3.57 -27.89 9.88
CA ALA A 537 -4.72 -28.69 9.50
C ALA A 537 -5.80 -28.74 10.59
N GLN A 538 -5.40 -28.54 11.86
CA GLN A 538 -6.29 -28.65 13.01
C GLN A 538 -5.94 -27.57 14.03
N ARG A 539 -6.61 -26.42 13.96
CA ARG A 539 -6.50 -25.38 14.98
C ARG A 539 -7.78 -25.28 15.78
N ALA A 540 -7.71 -25.62 17.07
CA ALA A 540 -8.86 -25.61 17.95
C ALA A 540 -9.39 -24.18 18.13
N SER A 541 -10.71 -24.01 18.11
CA SER A 541 -11.43 -22.78 18.42
C SER A 541 -10.99 -22.16 19.75
N GLU A 542 -10.62 -22.98 20.73
CA GLU A 542 -10.09 -22.53 22.03
C GLU A 542 -8.76 -21.79 21.89
N GLU A 543 -7.88 -22.20 20.97
CA GLU A 543 -6.62 -21.52 20.65
C GLU A 543 -6.83 -20.20 19.90
N LEU A 544 -8.00 -20.05 19.27
CA LEU A 544 -8.46 -18.83 18.62
C LEU A 544 -9.23 -17.90 19.58
N GLY A 545 -9.39 -18.30 20.85
CA GLY A 545 -10.14 -17.53 21.86
C GLY A 545 -11.66 -17.66 21.75
N LEU A 546 -12.16 -18.58 20.92
CA LEU A 546 -13.57 -18.86 20.68
C LEU A 546 -14.07 -19.94 21.65
N ARG A 547 -14.21 -19.62 22.95
CA ARG A 547 -14.76 -20.57 23.93
C ARG A 547 -16.25 -20.82 23.68
N GLY A 548 -16.66 -22.09 23.57
CA GLY A 548 -18.05 -22.54 23.41
C GLY A 548 -18.45 -23.00 22.01
N LYS A 549 -17.54 -22.95 21.04
CA LYS A 549 -17.65 -23.72 19.79
C LYS A 549 -16.61 -24.82 19.89
N ASP A 550 -16.99 -26.09 19.94
CA ASP A 550 -16.04 -27.21 19.78
C ASP A 550 -15.75 -27.35 18.27
N MET A 551 -15.01 -26.40 17.68
CA MET A 551 -14.76 -26.39 16.24
C MET A 551 -13.29 -26.19 15.92
N VAL A 552 -12.76 -27.14 15.17
CA VAL A 552 -11.39 -27.07 14.67
C VAL A 552 -11.41 -26.42 13.29
N TYR A 553 -10.61 -25.39 13.07
CA TYR A 553 -10.51 -24.69 11.78
C TYR A 553 -9.26 -25.11 11.02
N ILE A 554 -9.32 -25.03 9.69
CA ILE A 554 -8.14 -25.10 8.82
C ILE A 554 -7.53 -23.71 8.74
N GLN A 555 -6.24 -23.59 9.08
CA GLN A 555 -5.50 -22.33 8.92
C GLN A 555 -4.73 -22.34 7.60
N THR A 556 -4.81 -21.24 6.85
CA THR A 556 -4.02 -21.03 5.64
C THR A 556 -3.46 -19.60 5.57
N ASP A 557 -2.34 -19.46 4.87
CA ASP A 557 -1.79 -18.16 4.47
C ASP A 557 -2.40 -17.63 3.17
N ALA A 558 -3.20 -18.44 2.46
CA ALA A 558 -4.00 -18.01 1.31
C ALA A 558 -4.90 -16.83 1.74
N PRO A 559 -4.79 -15.66 1.11
CA PRO A 559 -5.60 -14.51 1.50
C PRO A 559 -7.11 -14.76 1.33
N ILE A 560 -7.86 -14.72 2.43
CA ILE A 560 -9.32 -14.70 2.43
C ILE A 560 -9.80 -13.26 2.59
N THR A 561 -10.77 -12.84 1.78
CA THR A 561 -11.38 -11.50 1.77
C THR A 561 -12.89 -11.64 1.65
N PHE A 562 -13.64 -10.53 1.74
CA PHE A 562 -15.09 -10.55 1.52
C PHE A 562 -15.47 -11.18 0.17
N GLY A 563 -14.61 -11.06 -0.83
CA GLY A 563 -14.85 -11.59 -2.17
C GLY A 563 -14.87 -13.11 -2.30
N ASN A 564 -14.16 -13.84 -1.43
CA ASN A 564 -14.12 -15.30 -1.44
C ASN A 564 -14.64 -15.97 -0.17
N SER A 565 -15.16 -15.19 0.78
CA SER A 565 -15.92 -15.68 1.95
C SER A 565 -17.14 -16.48 1.50
N GLY A 566 -17.37 -17.65 2.08
CA GLY A 566 -18.37 -18.64 1.68
C GLY A 566 -17.98 -19.52 0.49
N GLY A 567 -16.91 -19.17 -0.24
CA GLY A 567 -16.36 -19.98 -1.33
C GLY A 567 -15.52 -21.17 -0.83
N PRO A 568 -15.12 -22.08 -1.71
CA PRO A 568 -14.37 -23.28 -1.33
C PRO A 568 -12.88 -22.99 -1.13
N LEU A 569 -12.29 -23.68 -0.15
CA LEU A 569 -10.84 -23.90 -0.05
C LEU A 569 -10.52 -25.25 -0.68
N VAL A 570 -9.74 -25.26 -1.76
CA VAL A 570 -9.58 -26.41 -2.66
C VAL A 570 -8.15 -26.95 -2.61
N ASN A 571 -7.99 -28.27 -2.56
CA ASN A 571 -6.68 -28.94 -2.66
C ASN A 571 -6.22 -29.08 -4.12
N LEU A 572 -5.05 -29.70 -4.35
CA LEU A 572 -4.52 -29.87 -5.71
C LEU A 572 -5.30 -30.86 -6.58
N ASP A 573 -6.16 -31.70 -5.98
CA ASP A 573 -7.01 -32.65 -6.70
C ASP A 573 -8.35 -32.03 -7.16
N GLY A 574 -8.56 -30.73 -6.88
CA GLY A 574 -9.79 -30.03 -7.22
C GLY A 574 -10.95 -30.34 -6.26
N GLU A 575 -10.65 -30.76 -5.03
CA GLU A 575 -11.62 -31.09 -4.01
C GLU A 575 -11.69 -29.99 -2.95
N ALA A 576 -12.90 -29.60 -2.56
CA ALA A 576 -13.11 -28.71 -1.44
C ALA A 576 -12.77 -29.43 -0.13
N ILE A 577 -11.78 -28.89 0.58
CA ILE A 577 -11.34 -29.35 1.90
C ILE A 577 -11.82 -28.42 3.02
N GLY A 578 -12.33 -27.24 2.67
CA GLY A 578 -13.02 -26.35 3.60
C GLY A 578 -13.83 -25.24 2.95
N VAL A 579 -14.49 -24.42 3.77
CA VAL A 579 -15.26 -23.24 3.37
C VAL A 579 -14.56 -21.99 3.91
N ASN A 580 -14.14 -21.09 3.02
CA ASN A 580 -13.48 -19.85 3.37
C ASN A 580 -14.39 -19.02 4.29
N SER A 581 -13.96 -18.71 5.52
CA SER A 581 -14.86 -18.08 6.51
C SER A 581 -14.34 -16.74 7.02
N MET A 582 -13.08 -16.67 7.45
CA MET A 582 -12.57 -15.46 8.12
C MET A 582 -11.09 -15.21 7.87
N LYS A 583 -10.73 -13.93 7.81
CA LYS A 583 -9.35 -13.44 7.88
C LYS A 583 -9.13 -12.80 9.23
N VAL A 584 -8.08 -13.22 9.94
CA VAL A 584 -7.70 -12.61 11.23
C VAL A 584 -6.63 -11.54 11.02
N MET A 585 -5.61 -11.85 10.23
CA MET A 585 -4.54 -10.90 9.87
C MET A 585 -3.91 -11.26 8.51
N SER A 586 -3.00 -10.43 8.00
CA SER A 586 -2.28 -10.76 6.77
C SER A 586 -1.50 -12.07 6.93
N GLY A 587 -1.69 -13.03 6.03
CA GLY A 587 -1.08 -14.36 6.11
C GLY A 587 -1.70 -15.32 7.13
N ILE A 588 -2.81 -14.96 7.78
CA ILE A 588 -3.58 -15.87 8.66
C ILE A 588 -5.06 -15.77 8.33
N SER A 589 -5.54 -16.78 7.62
CA SER A 589 -6.94 -16.98 7.25
C SER A 589 -7.43 -18.34 7.75
N PHE A 590 -8.75 -18.46 7.96
CA PHE A 590 -9.39 -19.68 8.44
C PHE A 590 -10.52 -20.14 7.53
N ALA A 591 -10.60 -21.45 7.36
CA ALA A 591 -11.68 -22.14 6.68
C ALA A 591 -12.34 -23.16 7.61
N ILE A 592 -13.66 -23.31 7.47
CA ILE A 592 -14.43 -24.36 8.16
C ILE A 592 -14.12 -25.69 7.47
N PRO A 593 -13.72 -26.76 8.18
CA PRO A 593 -13.36 -28.01 7.54
C PRO A 593 -14.54 -28.68 6.83
N ILE A 594 -14.28 -29.31 5.69
CA ILE A 594 -15.35 -29.89 4.87
C ILE A 594 -16.09 -31.05 5.54
N ASP A 595 -15.49 -31.74 6.51
CA ASP A 595 -16.21 -32.81 7.20
C ASP A 595 -17.36 -32.26 8.07
N TYR A 596 -17.24 -31.04 8.63
CA TYR A 596 -18.38 -30.36 9.28
C TYR A 596 -19.50 -30.04 8.28
N VAL A 597 -19.14 -29.72 7.03
CA VAL A 597 -20.11 -29.50 5.95
C VAL A 597 -20.86 -30.79 5.64
N LYS A 598 -20.17 -31.93 5.58
CA LYS A 598 -20.82 -33.23 5.35
C LYS A 598 -21.83 -33.55 6.46
N ASP A 599 -21.46 -33.31 7.71
CA ASP A 599 -22.35 -33.47 8.86
C ASP A 599 -23.56 -32.52 8.80
N PHE A 600 -23.34 -31.26 8.43
CA PHE A 600 -24.39 -30.26 8.26
C PHE A 600 -25.38 -30.67 7.15
N LEU A 601 -24.87 -31.09 5.98
CA LEU A 601 -25.69 -31.57 4.86
C LEU A 601 -26.43 -32.87 5.17
N ALA A 602 -25.92 -33.69 6.09
CA ALA A 602 -26.62 -34.87 6.60
C ALA A 602 -27.76 -34.49 7.57
N LYS A 603 -27.52 -33.54 8.48
CA LYS A 603 -28.50 -33.07 9.49
C LYS A 603 -29.63 -32.22 8.92
N SER A 604 -29.36 -31.41 7.90
CA SER A 604 -30.37 -30.61 7.18
C SER A 604 -31.55 -31.46 6.65
N ARG A 605 -31.35 -32.78 6.46
CA ARG A 605 -32.41 -33.72 6.07
C ARG A 605 -33.44 -34.00 7.18
N SER A 606 -33.13 -33.72 8.45
CA SER A 606 -34.05 -33.86 9.57
C SER A 606 -34.64 -32.51 9.96
N LYS A 607 -35.88 -32.23 9.54
CA LYS A 607 -36.59 -30.98 9.83
C LYS A 607 -36.84 -30.79 11.33
N SER A 608 -36.09 -29.90 11.98
CA SER A 608 -36.52 -29.25 13.22
C SER A 608 -37.02 -27.83 12.92
N PRO A 609 -38.07 -27.34 13.59
CA PRO A 609 -38.62 -26.02 13.32
C PRO A 609 -37.63 -24.90 13.70
N PRO A 610 -37.65 -23.74 13.02
CA PRO A 610 -36.76 -22.63 13.31
C PRO A 610 -37.02 -22.07 14.71
N VAL A 611 -35.96 -22.03 15.53
CA VAL A 611 -35.97 -21.39 16.85
C VAL A 611 -35.86 -19.88 16.65
N SER A 612 -36.80 -19.11 17.20
CA SER A 612 -36.75 -17.65 17.11
C SER A 612 -35.53 -17.12 17.88
N LYS A 613 -34.65 -16.32 17.25
CA LYS A 613 -33.42 -15.82 17.87
C LYS A 613 -33.33 -14.29 17.81
N ARG A 614 -32.79 -13.69 18.87
CA ARG A 614 -32.65 -12.24 18.99
C ARG A 614 -31.39 -11.73 18.30
N TYR A 615 -31.49 -10.57 17.65
CA TYR A 615 -30.47 -10.00 16.76
C TYR A 615 -30.05 -8.60 17.21
N LEU A 616 -28.74 -8.31 17.13
CA LEU A 616 -28.14 -7.01 17.50
C LEU A 616 -27.50 -6.26 16.30
N GLY A 617 -27.00 -7.00 15.30
CA GLY A 617 -26.38 -6.45 14.08
C GLY A 617 -24.96 -5.94 14.23
N ILE A 618 -24.13 -6.70 14.92
CA ILE A 618 -22.70 -6.39 15.12
C ILE A 618 -21.82 -7.56 14.72
N THR A 619 -20.63 -7.26 14.20
CA THR A 619 -19.54 -8.23 14.10
C THR A 619 -18.66 -8.07 15.33
N MET A 620 -18.37 -9.17 16.00
CA MET A 620 -17.71 -9.18 17.31
C MET A 620 -16.36 -9.89 17.24
N LEU A 621 -15.38 -9.39 17.99
CA LEU A 621 -14.12 -10.07 18.26
C LEU A 621 -13.90 -10.14 19.77
N SER A 622 -13.79 -11.35 20.32
CA SER A 622 -13.54 -11.54 21.75
C SER A 622 -12.10 -11.17 22.10
N LEU A 623 -11.91 -10.38 23.15
CA LEU A 623 -10.59 -9.90 23.56
C LEU A 623 -9.85 -10.94 24.41
N THR A 624 -9.00 -11.74 23.78
CA THR A 624 -8.04 -12.61 24.48
C THR A 624 -6.84 -11.80 25.00
N PRO A 625 -6.05 -12.31 25.96
CA PRO A 625 -4.83 -11.63 26.42
C PRO A 625 -3.86 -11.29 25.27
N HIS A 626 -3.73 -12.18 24.29
CA HIS A 626 -2.88 -11.94 23.11
C HIS A 626 -3.46 -10.84 22.21
N ILE A 627 -4.76 -10.87 21.92
CA ILE A 627 -5.43 -9.83 21.12
C ILE A 627 -5.39 -8.48 21.83
N LEU A 628 -5.55 -8.45 23.17
CA LEU A 628 -5.42 -7.25 23.98
C LEU A 628 -4.02 -6.65 23.92
N ILE A 629 -2.98 -7.48 23.99
CA ILE A 629 -1.59 -7.03 23.82
C ILE A 629 -1.41 -6.41 22.43
N GLU A 630 -1.86 -7.09 21.38
CA GLU A 630 -1.75 -6.61 19.99
C GLU A 630 -2.53 -5.31 19.76
N LEU A 631 -3.76 -5.21 20.28
CA LEU A 631 -4.58 -4.00 20.18
C LEU A 631 -3.98 -2.83 20.95
N ARG A 632 -3.38 -3.06 22.14
CA ARG A 632 -2.64 -2.01 22.87
C ARG A 632 -1.41 -1.53 22.11
N MET A 633 -0.72 -2.44 21.42
CA MET A 633 0.45 -2.10 20.61
C MET A 633 0.08 -1.26 19.38
N ARG A 634 -1.11 -1.46 18.82
CA ARG A 634 -1.61 -0.72 17.65
C ARG A 634 -2.41 0.53 18.00
N ASN A 635 -3.02 0.58 19.18
CA ASN A 635 -3.82 1.68 19.67
C ASN A 635 -3.38 2.09 21.09
N PRO A 636 -2.40 3.00 21.22
CA PRO A 636 -1.89 3.48 22.51
C PRO A 636 -2.96 4.16 23.38
N GLU A 637 -4.06 4.62 22.77
CA GLU A 637 -5.18 5.25 23.46
C GLU A 637 -6.12 4.23 24.13
N MET A 638 -5.88 2.93 23.98
CA MET A 638 -6.68 1.91 24.63
C MET A 638 -6.37 1.85 26.14
N PRO A 639 -7.36 2.02 27.04
CA PRO A 639 -7.12 2.00 28.47
C PRO A 639 -6.49 0.70 28.98
N SER A 640 -5.46 0.83 29.83
CA SER A 640 -4.70 -0.31 30.35
C SER A 640 -5.48 -1.17 31.35
N ASP A 641 -6.60 -0.65 31.87
CA ASP A 641 -7.50 -1.33 32.79
C ASP A 641 -8.46 -2.31 32.11
N ILE A 642 -8.61 -2.27 30.78
CA ILE A 642 -9.40 -3.26 30.01
C ILE A 642 -8.67 -4.59 30.01
N LYS A 643 -9.12 -5.55 30.81
CA LYS A 643 -8.56 -6.92 30.89
C LYS A 643 -9.36 -7.96 30.12
N HIS A 644 -10.56 -7.61 29.68
CA HIS A 644 -11.53 -8.46 29.01
C HIS A 644 -12.53 -7.57 28.25
N GLY A 645 -13.31 -8.17 27.36
CA GLY A 645 -14.37 -7.48 26.63
C GLY A 645 -14.50 -8.00 25.21
N ILE A 646 -15.38 -7.38 24.45
CA ILE A 646 -15.65 -7.75 23.05
C ILE A 646 -15.52 -6.51 22.20
N LEU A 647 -14.56 -6.54 21.27
CA LEU A 647 -14.37 -5.50 20.29
C LEU A 647 -15.50 -5.58 19.25
N VAL A 648 -16.19 -4.46 19.07
CA VAL A 648 -17.16 -4.24 18.01
C VAL A 648 -16.38 -3.96 16.73
N TRP A 649 -16.24 -4.98 15.90
CA TRP A 649 -15.49 -4.89 14.64
C TRP A 649 -16.27 -4.11 13.57
N LYS A 650 -17.58 -4.34 13.49
CA LYS A 650 -18.47 -3.69 12.53
C LYS A 650 -19.86 -3.56 13.14
N VAL A 651 -20.55 -2.47 12.80
CA VAL A 651 -21.96 -2.25 13.14
C VAL A 651 -22.73 -2.13 11.84
N ILE A 652 -23.83 -2.89 11.71
CA ILE A 652 -24.66 -2.90 10.51
C ILE A 652 -25.57 -1.66 10.55
N ILE A 653 -25.51 -0.82 9.51
CA ILE A 653 -26.31 0.40 9.43
C ILE A 653 -27.80 0.06 9.49
N GLY A 654 -28.53 0.72 10.41
CA GLY A 654 -29.95 0.49 10.67
C GLY A 654 -30.29 -0.70 11.55
N SER A 655 -29.29 -1.44 12.06
CA SER A 655 -29.49 -2.51 13.06
C SER A 655 -29.82 -1.96 14.45
N PRO A 656 -30.30 -2.81 15.38
CA PRO A 656 -30.43 -2.44 16.80
C PRO A 656 -29.19 -1.76 17.38
N ALA A 657 -28.00 -2.30 17.15
CA ALA A 657 -26.76 -1.72 17.64
C ALA A 657 -26.45 -0.35 17.03
N TYR A 658 -26.72 -0.17 15.74
CA TYR A 658 -26.57 1.13 15.07
C TYR A 658 -27.52 2.18 15.67
N ASN A 659 -28.79 1.80 15.84
CA ASN A 659 -29.80 2.68 16.43
C ASN A 659 -29.52 2.98 17.92
N GLY A 660 -28.89 2.04 18.63
CA GLY A 660 -28.42 2.23 19.99
C GLY A 660 -27.08 2.96 20.12
N GLY A 661 -26.52 3.46 19.01
CA GLY A 661 -25.33 4.32 19.02
C GLY A 661 -23.98 3.61 19.16
N LEU A 662 -23.97 2.28 19.00
CA LEU A 662 -22.74 1.49 19.00
C LEU A 662 -21.93 1.78 17.73
N GLN A 663 -20.60 1.85 17.85
CA GLN A 663 -19.71 2.18 16.74
C GLN A 663 -18.60 1.13 16.56
N PRO A 664 -18.08 0.94 15.34
CA PRO A 664 -16.87 0.16 15.13
C PRO A 664 -15.71 0.70 15.99
N GLY A 665 -14.99 -0.20 16.65
CA GLY A 665 -13.91 0.14 17.58
C GLY A 665 -14.34 0.20 19.06
N ASP A 666 -15.64 0.19 19.37
CA ASP A 666 -16.12 0.10 20.75
C ASP A 666 -15.72 -1.24 21.38
N ILE A 667 -15.37 -1.24 22.66
CA ILE A 667 -15.13 -2.47 23.43
C ILE A 667 -16.24 -2.63 24.46
N ILE A 668 -17.09 -3.64 24.29
CA ILE A 668 -18.15 -3.98 25.26
C ILE A 668 -17.51 -4.71 26.43
N THR A 669 -17.59 -4.16 27.64
CA THR A 669 -17.04 -4.77 28.86
C THR A 669 -18.13 -5.46 29.69
N ASN A 670 -19.32 -4.85 29.75
CA ASN A 670 -20.45 -5.37 30.52
C ASN A 670 -21.76 -5.24 29.75
N ILE A 671 -22.69 -6.14 30.04
CA ILE A 671 -24.08 -6.07 29.56
C ILE A 671 -25.01 -6.34 30.75
N ASN A 672 -25.96 -5.43 31.00
CA ASN A 672 -26.88 -5.48 32.15
C ASN A 672 -26.13 -5.69 33.48
N GLY A 673 -25.01 -5.00 33.66
CA GLY A 673 -24.14 -5.11 34.85
C GLY A 673 -23.30 -6.39 34.92
N LYS A 674 -23.45 -7.35 34.00
CA LYS A 674 -22.63 -8.58 33.97
C LYS A 674 -21.41 -8.41 33.05
N PRO A 675 -20.20 -8.80 33.48
CA PRO A 675 -19.02 -8.73 32.63
C PRO A 675 -19.14 -9.72 31.46
N VAL A 676 -18.68 -9.30 30.28
CA VAL A 676 -18.62 -10.14 29.08
C VAL A 676 -17.18 -10.43 28.70
N TYR A 677 -16.84 -11.70 28.56
CA TYR A 677 -15.50 -12.17 28.25
C TYR A 677 -15.39 -12.70 26.82
N SER A 678 -16.51 -13.14 26.25
CA SER A 678 -16.57 -13.80 24.95
C SER A 678 -17.88 -13.49 24.20
N ALA A 679 -17.86 -13.56 22.87
CA ALA A 679 -19.06 -13.40 22.04
C ALA A 679 -20.21 -14.32 22.48
N THR A 680 -19.92 -15.49 23.04
CA THR A 680 -20.88 -16.44 23.60
C THR A 680 -21.67 -15.87 24.78
N ASP A 681 -21.06 -15.00 25.58
CA ASP A 681 -21.74 -14.32 26.69
C ASP A 681 -22.82 -13.37 26.16
N ILE A 682 -22.54 -12.67 25.05
CA ILE A 682 -23.52 -11.81 24.38
C ILE A 682 -24.67 -12.65 23.82
N TYR A 683 -24.39 -13.77 23.14
CA TYR A 683 -25.44 -14.65 22.63
C TYR A 683 -26.32 -15.23 23.74
N SER A 684 -25.70 -15.68 24.84
CA SER A 684 -26.42 -16.22 26.00
C SER A 684 -27.28 -15.15 26.68
N LEU A 685 -26.81 -13.90 26.72
CA LEU A 685 -27.57 -12.75 27.23
C LEU A 685 -28.72 -12.35 26.31
N LEU A 686 -28.54 -12.45 25.00
CA LEU A 686 -29.59 -12.23 24.01
C LEU A 686 -30.71 -13.28 24.10
N GLU A 687 -30.35 -14.54 24.38
CA GLU A 687 -31.32 -15.62 24.60
C GLU A 687 -32.07 -15.44 25.92
N SER A 688 -31.35 -15.15 27.02
CA SER A 688 -31.92 -15.07 28.37
C SER A 688 -32.61 -13.74 28.72
N THR A 689 -32.23 -12.62 28.11
CA THR A 689 -32.80 -11.30 28.44
C THR A 689 -33.91 -10.90 27.49
N HIS A 690 -35.09 -10.60 28.04
CA HIS A 690 -36.25 -10.12 27.29
C HIS A 690 -36.31 -8.58 27.39
N GLY A 691 -36.10 -7.87 26.28
CA GLY A 691 -36.18 -6.40 26.23
C GLY A 691 -34.83 -5.71 26.00
N ARG A 692 -34.64 -4.53 26.59
CA ARG A 692 -33.47 -3.67 26.37
C ARG A 692 -32.21 -4.27 27.01
N LEU A 693 -31.06 -4.09 26.36
CA LEU A 693 -29.74 -4.38 26.87
C LEU A 693 -29.01 -3.08 27.18
N GLU A 694 -28.50 -2.95 28.39
CA GLU A 694 -27.58 -1.87 28.77
C GLU A 694 -26.15 -2.35 28.58
N LEU A 695 -25.46 -1.80 27.58
CA LEU A 695 -24.09 -2.10 27.23
C LEU A 695 -23.15 -1.07 27.87
N GLU A 696 -22.22 -1.50 28.70
CA GLU A 696 -21.07 -0.67 29.07
C GLU A 696 -19.98 -0.86 28.02
N VAL A 697 -19.61 0.23 27.37
CA VAL A 697 -18.63 0.23 26.28
C VAL A 697 -17.51 1.22 26.54
N VAL A 698 -16.32 0.89 26.06
CA VAL A 698 -15.16 1.78 26.04
C VAL A 698 -14.91 2.24 24.61
N ARG A 699 -14.95 3.55 24.40
CA ARG A 699 -14.66 4.22 23.12
C ARG A 699 -13.49 5.18 23.33
N GLY A 700 -12.33 4.84 22.77
CA GLY A 700 -11.08 5.52 23.10
C GLY A 700 -10.81 5.44 24.61
N HIS A 701 -10.68 6.59 25.29
CA HIS A 701 -10.49 6.68 26.74
C HIS A 701 -11.79 6.78 27.57
N LYS A 702 -12.96 6.86 26.94
CA LYS A 702 -14.23 7.11 27.64
C LYS A 702 -15.03 5.83 27.84
N LYS A 703 -15.43 5.57 29.09
CA LYS A 703 -16.45 4.57 29.42
C LYS A 703 -17.84 5.21 29.25
N MET A 704 -18.73 4.54 28.55
CA MET A 704 -20.10 5.01 28.31
C MET A 704 -21.09 3.85 28.40
N SER A 705 -22.33 4.16 28.75
CA SER A 705 -23.43 3.20 28.74
C SER A 705 -24.35 3.48 27.55
N LEU A 706 -24.65 2.43 26.78
CA LEU A 706 -25.52 2.47 25.61
C LEU A 706 -26.68 1.51 25.80
N THR A 707 -27.90 1.92 25.46
CA THR A 707 -29.06 1.04 25.53
C THR A 707 -29.42 0.56 24.13
N VAL A 708 -29.38 -0.75 23.92
CA VAL A 708 -29.73 -1.40 22.66
C VAL A 708 -30.96 -2.29 22.84
N THR A 709 -31.92 -2.23 21.92
CA THR A 709 -33.11 -3.10 21.97
C THR A 709 -33.00 -4.17 20.88
N PRO A 710 -32.68 -5.43 21.22
CA PRO A 710 -32.55 -6.50 20.24
C PRO A 710 -33.87 -6.78 19.52
N GLU A 711 -33.81 -7.05 18.22
CA GLU A 711 -34.97 -7.46 17.42
C GLU A 711 -35.15 -8.99 17.52
N ILE A 712 -36.40 -9.47 17.53
CA ILE A 712 -36.72 -10.90 17.55
C ILE A 712 -36.92 -11.37 16.11
N HIS A 713 -36.23 -12.44 15.72
CA HIS A 713 -36.41 -13.14 14.44
C HIS A 713 -37.04 -14.50 14.63
#